data_AF-A0A921JGW6-F1
#
_entry.id   AF-A0A921JGW6-F1
#
_cell.length_a   1.000
_cell.length_b   1.000
_cell.length_c   1.000
_cell.angle_alpha   90.00
_cell.angle_beta   90.00
_cell.angle_gamma   90.00
#
_symmetry.space_group_name_H-M   'P 1'
#
loop_
_entity.id
_entity.type
_entity.pdbx_description
1 polymer ?
#
loop_
_entity_poly.entity_id
_entity_poly.type
_entity_poly.pdbx_seq_one_letter_code
_entity_poly.pdbx_strand_id
1 'polypeptide(L)'
;MATEKKLKDPAEAALSAIEQALNLDIPAPGDSARVEPRLPDVGDGDPLADPFAASLAEAGGRRIPHLDIDPVASEVPPPERGRSRREGGLLPPDRSLVANDDRQNIGILQQTLRVRPSRKPYLFAAIASFLWLNGLVALAWNQSGGDLKSFITGLTALQTAVVAAAIAGPIVLFLITAMLAVRAHEMRLVARAVGEVAIRLAEPESFSTDAVLTMSQTVRREVAAVGDGVERALARAGELETLVRGEISTLERAYSDNEIRIRSLVDELIAQRESIVANADRVRGAITGSHENLSSELDGAAERIVAAINGAGERVTGALDARGNEITAALGEVGERVVGSVSTRGDDLIRQLNATSEGVRGGLEEIGSTLTVTLQQRADEVTQAFERTGGALTRTLADNAGSVAQSLSETGSSLIEALDRQGQSVRETFERSTRSLEETFLSRGGELTERFAQTGGEITARFAQTGEGLSRHFAETGTAIAEDIAARGASLRTEIEAAGTGVSELIEGRGRDAQAALALAAGSVADDFSTRMDRVRDAFLASATRAAETMDGRGLELAGRIEAAAARVDDAISVQGGALAAQLDATGERVVDLMTDRAAQATTSVEQALAGLGSGFAAHAAGTAESLRETVARLAAELEARTGTTHDRIRHGTEAATAAVVASVEEAEGRLRAAADAMRGVLSDRTAESAA
;
A
#
# COMPACT_ATOMS: atom_id res chain seq x y z
N MET A 1 -47.70 66.08 33.18
CA MET A 1 -48.40 64.82 33.51
C MET A 1 -47.83 63.74 32.63
N ALA A 2 -47.03 62.85 33.20
CA ALA A 2 -46.47 61.68 32.53
C ALA A 2 -47.40 60.48 32.79
N THR A 3 -47.78 59.75 31.74
CA THR A 3 -48.57 58.53 31.83
C THR A 3 -47.64 57.32 31.73
N GLU A 4 -47.52 56.59 32.85
CA GLU A 4 -46.81 55.32 32.94
C GLU A 4 -47.51 54.22 32.11
N LYS A 5 -46.71 53.46 31.37
CA LYS A 5 -47.10 52.29 30.58
C LYS A 5 -46.89 51.06 31.47
N LYS A 6 -47.98 50.45 31.96
CA LYS A 6 -47.95 49.17 32.71
C LYS A 6 -47.28 48.08 31.84
N LEU A 7 -46.18 47.50 32.33
CA LEU A 7 -45.61 46.28 31.77
C LEU A 7 -46.57 45.10 31.99
N LYS A 8 -46.79 44.32 30.93
CA LYS A 8 -47.54 43.06 30.94
C LYS A 8 -46.62 41.96 31.50
N ASP A 9 -47.14 41.20 32.46
CA ASP A 9 -46.41 40.15 33.16
C ASP A 9 -46.14 38.95 32.21
N PRO A 10 -44.88 38.54 31.99
CA PRO A 10 -44.53 37.43 31.11
C PRO A 10 -45.09 36.07 31.59
N ALA A 11 -45.48 35.94 32.87
CA ALA A 11 -46.10 34.72 33.37
C ALA A 11 -47.53 34.51 32.84
N GLU A 12 -48.28 35.59 32.61
CA GLU A 12 -49.66 35.55 32.11
C GLU A 12 -49.71 35.20 30.61
N ALA A 13 -48.70 35.64 29.86
CA ALA A 13 -48.53 35.27 28.44
C ALA A 13 -48.12 33.80 28.26
N ALA A 14 -47.33 33.24 29.19
CA ALA A 14 -46.97 31.82 29.18
C ALA A 14 -48.17 30.93 29.56
N LEU A 15 -49.01 31.36 30.51
CA LEU A 15 -50.22 30.60 30.89
C LEU A 15 -51.25 30.57 29.75
N SER A 16 -51.45 31.69 29.06
CA SER A 16 -52.36 31.78 27.90
C SER A 16 -51.89 30.94 26.71
N ALA A 17 -50.57 30.83 26.49
CA ALA A 17 -50.00 29.96 25.46
C ALA A 17 -50.17 28.46 25.79
N ILE A 18 -50.18 28.08 27.07
CA ILE A 18 -50.42 26.71 27.52
C ILE A 18 -51.92 26.36 27.41
N GLU A 19 -52.81 27.30 27.74
CA GLU A 19 -54.27 27.12 27.61
C GLU A 19 -54.69 26.95 26.14
N GLN A 20 -54.00 27.64 25.22
CA GLN A 20 -54.28 27.56 23.78
C GLN A 20 -53.66 26.31 23.11
N ALA A 21 -52.68 25.67 23.73
CA ALA A 21 -52.11 24.40 23.28
C ALA A 21 -52.89 23.17 23.80
N LEU A 22 -53.73 23.33 24.82
CA LEU A 22 -54.50 22.24 25.44
C LEU A 22 -55.91 22.05 24.85
N ASN A 23 -56.36 22.93 23.94
CA ASN A 23 -57.72 22.94 23.39
C ASN A 23 -57.82 22.39 21.95
N LEU A 24 -57.02 21.36 21.61
CA LEU A 24 -57.12 20.67 20.33
C LEU A 24 -58.18 19.55 20.40
N ASP A 25 -59.28 19.79 19.70
CA ASP A 25 -60.42 18.88 19.49
C ASP A 25 -59.99 17.49 19.01
N ILE A 26 -60.54 16.45 19.66
CA ILE A 26 -60.40 15.03 19.30
C ILE A 26 -61.57 14.67 18.36
N PRO A 27 -61.33 14.12 17.15
CA PRO A 27 -62.42 13.58 16.34
C PRO A 27 -62.86 12.20 16.86
N ALA A 28 -64.17 12.02 17.05
CA ALA A 28 -64.78 10.74 17.43
C ALA A 28 -64.95 9.79 16.21
N PRO A 29 -64.94 8.45 16.41
CA PRO A 29 -64.92 7.47 15.32
C PRO A 29 -66.34 7.07 14.89
N GLY A 30 -66.60 7.08 13.57
CA GLY A 30 -67.88 6.67 13.00
C GLY A 30 -67.86 6.45 11.49
N ASP A 31 -67.69 5.17 11.12
CA ASP A 31 -68.24 4.44 9.98
C ASP A 31 -68.16 5.06 8.55
N SER A 32 -67.15 4.63 7.78
CA SER A 32 -67.27 4.58 6.32
C SER A 32 -66.53 3.37 5.75
N ALA A 33 -67.28 2.66 4.89
CA ALA A 33 -67.00 1.44 4.16
C ALA A 33 -65.52 1.08 3.91
N ARG A 34 -65.19 -0.19 4.18
CA ARG A 34 -64.00 -0.86 3.63
C ARG A 34 -63.97 -0.69 2.11
N VAL A 35 -63.08 0.17 1.63
CA VAL A 35 -62.60 0.16 0.25
C VAL A 35 -61.18 -0.37 0.31
N GLU A 36 -61.01 -1.57 -0.25
CA GLU A 36 -59.72 -2.22 -0.44
C GLU A 36 -58.85 -1.31 -1.34
N PRO A 37 -57.66 -0.86 -0.88
CA PRO A 37 -56.82 0.02 -1.67
C PRO A 37 -56.18 -0.80 -2.79
N ARG A 38 -56.70 -0.66 -4.01
CA ARG A 38 -55.95 -1.04 -5.20
C ARG A 38 -54.81 -0.05 -5.37
N LEU A 39 -53.58 -0.57 -5.42
CA LEU A 39 -52.38 0.19 -5.75
C LEU A 39 -52.61 0.99 -7.05
N PRO A 40 -52.22 2.27 -7.11
CA PRO A 40 -52.04 2.97 -8.38
C PRO A 40 -51.04 2.20 -9.23
N ASP A 41 -51.37 2.00 -10.50
CA ASP A 41 -50.48 1.39 -11.48
C ASP A 41 -49.16 2.17 -11.50
N VAL A 42 -48.09 1.53 -11.02
CA VAL A 42 -46.77 2.14 -10.91
C VAL A 42 -46.21 2.19 -12.33
N GLY A 43 -46.41 3.33 -12.97
CA GLY A 43 -45.66 3.68 -14.17
C GLY A 43 -44.17 3.65 -13.86
N ASP A 44 -43.42 2.98 -14.75
CA ASP A 44 -41.97 2.81 -14.72
C ASP A 44 -41.23 4.14 -14.57
N GLY A 45 -40.96 4.53 -13.33
CA GLY A 45 -40.28 5.78 -12.98
C GLY A 45 -39.39 5.59 -11.76
N ASP A 46 -38.36 4.75 -11.91
CA ASP A 46 -37.26 4.62 -10.96
C ASP A 46 -36.44 5.93 -10.92
N PRO A 47 -36.37 6.66 -9.80
CA PRO A 47 -35.60 7.89 -9.70
C PRO A 47 -34.08 7.66 -9.51
N LEU A 48 -33.56 6.44 -9.73
CA LEU A 48 -32.13 6.12 -9.65
C LEU A 48 -31.49 5.69 -10.99
N ALA A 49 -32.14 5.95 -12.13
CA ALA A 49 -31.54 5.70 -13.44
C ALA A 49 -30.71 6.89 -13.96
N ASP A 50 -29.45 6.57 -14.28
CA ASP A 50 -28.36 7.40 -14.81
C ASP A 50 -28.79 8.31 -16.01
N PRO A 51 -28.46 9.62 -16.06
CA PRO A 51 -28.92 10.54 -17.11
C PRO A 51 -28.33 10.30 -18.52
N PHE A 52 -27.41 9.35 -18.67
CA PHE A 52 -26.68 9.12 -19.92
C PHE A 52 -27.20 7.95 -20.78
N ALA A 53 -28.20 7.19 -20.32
CA ALA A 53 -28.70 6.02 -21.04
C ALA A 53 -29.94 6.31 -21.93
N ALA A 54 -30.66 7.41 -21.71
CA ALA A 54 -31.94 7.68 -22.38
C ALA A 54 -31.83 8.42 -23.72
N SER A 55 -30.64 8.87 -24.16
CA SER A 55 -30.48 9.64 -25.41
C SER A 55 -30.09 8.78 -26.63
N LEU A 56 -29.98 7.46 -26.48
CA LEU A 56 -29.51 6.56 -27.54
C LEU A 56 -30.60 5.67 -28.17
N ALA A 57 -31.87 5.81 -27.77
CA ALA A 57 -32.96 4.91 -28.19
C ALA A 57 -33.98 5.50 -29.19
N GLU A 58 -33.93 6.79 -29.53
CA GLU A 58 -34.84 7.40 -30.51
C GLU A 58 -34.10 8.20 -31.60
N ALA A 59 -33.46 7.51 -32.54
CA ALA A 59 -33.16 8.06 -33.88
C ALA A 59 -32.71 6.97 -34.86
N GLY A 60 -33.59 6.01 -35.15
CA GLY A 60 -33.42 5.12 -36.29
C GLY A 60 -33.69 5.85 -37.61
N GLY A 61 -32.65 6.23 -38.34
CA GLY A 61 -32.71 6.38 -39.80
C GLY A 61 -32.46 7.78 -40.36
N ARG A 62 -31.19 8.18 -40.46
CA ARG A 62 -30.66 8.99 -41.57
C ARG A 62 -29.14 8.90 -41.62
N ARG A 63 -28.60 8.64 -42.81
CA ARG A 63 -27.17 8.54 -43.14
C ARG A 63 -26.40 9.71 -42.54
N ILE A 64 -25.33 9.40 -41.79
CA ILE A 64 -24.35 10.38 -41.34
C ILE A 64 -23.50 10.79 -42.55
N PRO A 65 -23.35 12.09 -42.86
CA PRO A 65 -22.40 12.57 -43.86
C PRO A 65 -20.96 12.36 -43.37
N HIS A 66 -20.13 11.72 -44.19
CA HIS A 66 -18.68 11.81 -44.06
C HIS A 66 -18.28 13.26 -44.28
N LEU A 67 -17.73 13.89 -43.24
CA LEU A 67 -17.01 15.15 -43.34
C LEU A 67 -15.52 14.85 -43.14
N ASP A 68 -14.82 14.82 -44.27
CA ASP A 68 -13.38 15.01 -44.38
C ASP A 68 -12.96 16.24 -43.59
N ILE A 69 -12.07 16.05 -42.62
CA ILE A 69 -11.23 17.12 -42.10
C ILE A 69 -9.81 16.56 -42.02
N ASP A 70 -8.97 17.10 -42.90
CA ASP A 70 -7.56 16.78 -43.09
C ASP A 70 -6.75 16.83 -41.77
N PRO A 71 -5.75 15.95 -41.59
CA PRO A 71 -4.84 16.01 -40.46
C PRO A 71 -3.79 17.09 -40.71
N VAL A 72 -3.88 18.21 -39.99
CA VAL A 72 -2.76 19.16 -39.93
C VAL A 72 -1.78 18.70 -38.86
N ALA A 73 -0.55 18.47 -39.31
CA ALA A 73 0.56 17.86 -38.60
C ALA A 73 0.85 18.47 -37.22
N SER A 74 0.89 17.61 -36.20
CA SER A 74 1.73 17.82 -35.02
C SER A 74 2.94 16.89 -35.16
N GLU A 75 4.06 17.45 -35.61
CA GLU A 75 5.35 16.77 -35.66
C GLU A 75 5.82 16.44 -34.23
N VAL A 76 5.64 15.19 -33.81
CA VAL A 76 6.47 14.56 -32.78
C VAL A 76 6.77 13.13 -33.25
N PRO A 77 8.04 12.77 -33.52
CA PRO A 77 8.38 11.48 -34.09
C PRO A 77 8.31 10.34 -33.05
N PRO A 78 8.04 9.09 -33.48
CA PRO A 78 7.98 7.92 -32.61
C PRO A 78 9.36 7.54 -32.04
N PRO A 79 9.44 6.88 -30.87
CA PRO A 79 10.71 6.63 -30.21
C PRO A 79 11.53 5.58 -30.96
N GLU A 80 12.66 6.03 -31.51
CA GLU A 80 13.71 5.16 -32.03
C GLU A 80 14.33 4.31 -30.92
N ARG A 81 14.47 3.02 -31.21
CA ARG A 81 15.34 2.10 -30.46
C ARG A 81 16.80 2.53 -30.67
N GLY A 82 17.48 2.86 -29.57
CA GLY A 82 18.94 2.94 -29.52
C GLY A 82 19.48 4.30 -29.09
N ARG A 83 19.58 4.51 -27.78
CA ARG A 83 20.63 5.33 -27.14
C ARG A 83 20.71 5.03 -25.64
N SER A 84 21.94 4.93 -25.17
CA SER A 84 22.40 4.52 -23.86
C SER A 84 21.80 5.35 -22.72
N ARG A 85 21.01 4.69 -21.87
CA ARG A 85 20.58 5.21 -20.58
C ARG A 85 21.81 5.31 -19.68
N ARG A 86 22.23 6.54 -19.35
CA ARG A 86 23.08 6.80 -18.19
C ARG A 86 22.38 6.24 -16.96
N GLU A 87 23.05 5.33 -16.27
CA GLU A 87 22.64 4.78 -14.99
C GLU A 87 22.64 5.90 -13.93
N GLY A 88 21.45 6.41 -13.62
CA GLY A 88 21.16 7.16 -12.40
C GLY A 88 20.23 6.30 -11.55
N GLY A 89 20.75 5.18 -11.06
CA GLY A 89 20.06 4.29 -10.14
C GLY A 89 20.29 4.74 -8.71
N LEU A 90 19.22 5.18 -8.05
CA LEU A 90 19.14 5.24 -6.59
C LEU A 90 19.22 3.80 -6.06
N LEU A 91 20.42 3.38 -5.65
CA LEU A 91 20.60 2.23 -4.76
C LEU A 91 20.08 2.63 -3.36
N PRO A 92 19.42 1.72 -2.62
CA PRO A 92 19.23 1.89 -1.19
C PRO A 92 20.62 2.02 -0.52
N PRO A 93 20.82 2.94 0.45
CA PRO A 93 22.09 3.06 1.13
C PRO A 93 22.37 1.79 1.92
N ASP A 94 23.45 1.10 1.53
CA ASP A 94 24.02 -0.05 2.22
C ASP A 94 24.54 0.41 3.59
N ARG A 95 23.91 -0.06 4.67
CA ARG A 95 24.23 0.33 6.06
C ARG A 95 25.26 -0.60 6.70
N SER A 96 26.39 -0.82 6.03
CA SER A 96 27.44 -1.71 6.55
C SER A 96 28.82 -1.06 6.74
N LEU A 97 28.96 0.26 6.57
CA LEU A 97 30.24 0.94 6.81
C LEU A 97 30.09 2.15 7.73
N VAL A 98 30.02 1.86 9.03
CA VAL A 98 30.42 2.81 10.08
C VAL A 98 31.27 2.09 11.12
N ALA A 99 32.42 2.71 11.40
CA ALA A 99 33.30 2.59 12.56
C ALA A 99 34.23 1.38 12.67
N ASN A 100 35.50 1.56 12.25
CA ASN A 100 36.74 1.38 13.04
C ASN A 100 37.93 0.99 12.14
N ASP A 101 38.87 1.92 11.84
CA ASP A 101 40.00 1.60 10.95
C ASP A 101 41.33 2.33 11.29
N ASP A 102 41.89 2.07 12.48
CA ASP A 102 43.23 2.56 12.89
C ASP A 102 44.33 1.49 12.88
N ARG A 103 44.13 0.33 12.22
CA ARG A 103 45.07 -0.81 12.34
C ARG A 103 45.70 -1.36 11.04
N GLN A 104 45.45 -0.76 9.87
CA GLN A 104 46.01 -1.26 8.60
C GLN A 104 47.31 -0.62 8.09
N ASN A 105 47.99 0.26 8.86
CA ASN A 105 49.13 1.02 8.32
C ASN A 105 50.50 0.28 8.33
N ILE A 106 50.62 -0.91 8.91
CA ILE A 106 51.90 -1.67 8.94
C ILE A 106 52.05 -2.61 7.74
N GLY A 107 50.95 -3.00 7.07
CA GLY A 107 50.98 -3.85 5.88
C GLY A 107 51.47 -3.15 4.60
N ILE A 108 51.29 -1.83 4.52
CA ILE A 108 51.63 -1.03 3.32
C ILE A 108 53.14 -0.79 3.22
N LEU A 109 53.88 -0.80 4.33
CA LEU A 109 55.34 -0.63 4.37
C LEU A 109 56.13 -1.85 3.88
N GLN A 110 55.58 -3.07 4.01
CA GLN A 110 56.23 -4.28 3.48
C GLN A 110 55.99 -4.48 1.98
N GLN A 111 54.90 -3.93 1.44
CA GLN A 111 54.53 -4.08 0.03
C GLN A 111 55.25 -3.07 -0.89
N THR A 112 55.68 -1.92 -0.38
CA THR A 112 56.42 -0.90 -1.16
C THR A 112 57.87 -1.29 -1.45
N LEU A 113 58.46 -2.23 -0.71
CA LEU A 113 59.84 -2.71 -0.91
C LEU A 113 59.99 -3.87 -1.92
N ARG A 114 58.90 -4.32 -2.57
CA ARG A 114 58.92 -5.44 -3.55
C ARG A 114 58.47 -5.04 -4.97
N VAL A 115 58.90 -3.88 -5.46
CA VAL A 115 58.70 -3.55 -6.89
C VAL A 115 59.85 -4.14 -7.72
N ARG A 116 59.54 -5.11 -8.60
CA ARG A 116 60.50 -5.67 -9.55
C ARG A 116 60.81 -4.64 -10.67
N PRO A 117 62.08 -4.35 -10.99
CA PRO A 117 62.44 -3.34 -11.98
C PRO A 117 62.05 -3.79 -13.40
N SER A 118 61.57 -2.84 -14.22
CA SER A 118 61.09 -3.09 -15.57
C SER A 118 62.25 -3.45 -16.51
N ARG A 119 62.12 -4.58 -17.23
CA ARG A 119 63.13 -5.04 -18.22
C ARG A 119 63.14 -4.24 -19.54
N LYS A 120 62.28 -3.24 -19.69
CA LYS A 120 62.07 -2.50 -20.96
C LYS A 120 63.32 -1.79 -21.50
N PRO A 121 64.19 -1.15 -20.68
CA PRO A 121 65.38 -0.47 -21.21
C PRO A 121 66.38 -1.42 -21.88
N TYR A 122 66.53 -2.65 -21.36
CA TYR A 122 67.38 -3.66 -22.00
C TYR A 122 66.80 -4.14 -23.35
N LEU A 123 65.47 -4.17 -23.50
CA LEU A 123 64.84 -4.48 -24.79
C LEU A 123 65.14 -3.40 -25.83
N PHE A 124 65.07 -2.11 -25.46
CA PHE A 124 65.43 -1.03 -26.38
C PHE A 124 66.91 -1.04 -26.77
N ALA A 125 67.82 -1.33 -25.83
CA ALA A 125 69.23 -1.51 -26.16
C ALA A 125 69.49 -2.71 -27.08
N ALA A 126 68.75 -3.81 -26.92
CA ALA A 126 68.83 -4.95 -27.82
C ALA A 126 68.37 -4.59 -29.25
N ILE A 127 67.27 -3.85 -29.38
CA ILE A 127 66.76 -3.37 -30.69
C ILE A 127 67.76 -2.40 -31.33
N ALA A 128 68.31 -1.44 -30.59
CA ALA A 128 69.30 -0.50 -31.10
C ALA A 128 70.60 -1.21 -31.54
N SER A 129 71.06 -2.20 -30.75
CA SER A 129 72.22 -3.03 -31.09
C SER A 129 71.98 -3.85 -32.36
N PHE A 130 70.77 -4.40 -32.52
CA PHE A 130 70.39 -5.14 -33.71
C PHE A 130 70.36 -4.23 -34.96
N LEU A 131 69.76 -3.04 -34.87
CA LEU A 131 69.74 -2.08 -35.97
C LEU A 131 71.14 -1.60 -36.35
N TRP A 132 72.01 -1.38 -35.36
CA TRP A 132 73.39 -0.97 -35.60
C TRP A 132 74.22 -2.05 -36.32
N LEU A 133 74.09 -3.31 -35.89
CA LEU A 133 74.81 -4.43 -36.49
C LEU A 133 74.36 -4.66 -37.94
N ASN A 134 73.05 -4.59 -38.19
CA ASN A 134 72.51 -4.66 -39.56
C ASN A 134 72.96 -3.47 -40.42
N GLY A 135 73.06 -2.27 -39.83
CA GLY A 135 73.60 -1.09 -40.51
C GLY A 135 75.05 -1.29 -40.94
N LEU A 136 75.90 -1.85 -40.06
CA LEU A 136 77.30 -2.16 -40.38
C LEU A 136 77.44 -3.24 -41.46
N VAL A 137 76.62 -4.29 -41.40
CA VAL A 137 76.58 -5.35 -42.42
C VAL A 137 76.14 -4.78 -43.78
N ALA A 138 75.12 -3.92 -43.81
CA ALA A 138 74.67 -3.26 -45.03
C ALA A 138 75.73 -2.32 -45.61
N LEU A 139 76.47 -1.59 -44.77
CA LEU A 139 77.58 -0.74 -45.18
C LEU A 139 78.72 -1.55 -45.78
N ALA A 140 79.11 -2.65 -45.13
CA ALA A 140 80.14 -3.55 -45.62
C ALA A 140 79.71 -4.26 -46.93
N TRP A 141 78.43 -4.61 -47.06
CA TRP A 141 77.86 -5.16 -48.29
C TRP A 141 77.93 -4.17 -49.45
N ASN A 142 77.56 -2.92 -49.21
CA ASN A 142 77.59 -1.87 -50.23
C ASN A 142 79.03 -1.52 -50.66
N GLN A 143 79.96 -1.45 -49.70
CA GLN A 143 81.35 -1.09 -50.00
C GLN A 143 82.15 -2.23 -50.64
N SER A 144 81.75 -3.48 -50.43
CA SER A 144 82.34 -4.66 -51.07
C SER A 144 81.75 -5.00 -52.44
N GLY A 145 80.73 -4.25 -52.89
CA GLY A 145 80.02 -4.54 -54.14
C GLY A 145 79.17 -5.82 -54.09
N GLY A 146 78.85 -6.32 -52.89
CA GLY A 146 78.00 -7.50 -52.67
C GLY A 146 78.72 -8.79 -52.31
N ASP A 147 80.07 -8.81 -52.21
CA ASP A 147 80.83 -9.97 -51.75
C ASP A 147 81.50 -9.73 -50.39
N LEU A 148 80.72 -9.97 -49.34
CA LEU A 148 81.13 -9.75 -47.95
C LEU A 148 82.25 -10.71 -47.49
N LYS A 149 82.33 -11.92 -48.07
CA LYS A 149 83.32 -12.93 -47.67
C LYS A 149 84.72 -12.49 -48.07
N SER A 150 84.87 -12.04 -49.32
CA SER A 150 86.14 -11.50 -49.83
C SER A 150 86.58 -10.25 -49.05
N PHE A 151 85.62 -9.34 -48.77
CA PHE A 151 85.86 -8.13 -47.99
C PHE A 151 86.41 -8.44 -46.59
N ILE A 152 85.83 -9.40 -45.87
CA ILE A 152 86.29 -9.76 -44.51
C ILE A 152 87.67 -10.43 -44.55
N THR A 153 87.94 -11.31 -45.52
CA THR A 153 89.24 -11.99 -45.64
C THR A 153 90.38 -11.06 -46.10
N GLY A 154 90.05 -9.94 -46.76
CA GLY A 154 91.01 -8.95 -47.23
C GLY A 154 91.43 -7.91 -46.19
N LEU A 155 90.82 -7.93 -44.99
CA LEU A 155 91.14 -6.97 -43.93
C LEU A 155 92.50 -7.28 -43.30
N THR A 156 93.34 -6.26 -43.16
CA THR A 156 94.59 -6.37 -42.39
C THR A 156 94.31 -6.60 -40.89
N ALA A 157 95.30 -7.09 -40.13
CA ALA A 157 95.17 -7.30 -38.69
C ALA A 157 94.75 -6.03 -37.92
N LEU A 158 95.19 -4.85 -38.38
CA LEU A 158 94.78 -3.58 -37.79
C LEU A 158 93.33 -3.22 -38.15
N GLN A 159 92.92 -3.44 -39.40
CA GLN A 159 91.55 -3.14 -39.85
C GLN A 159 90.51 -4.11 -39.25
N THR A 160 90.84 -5.39 -39.09
CA THR A 160 89.99 -6.35 -38.38
C THR A 160 89.75 -5.94 -36.92
N ALA A 161 90.79 -5.45 -36.23
CA ALA A 161 90.66 -4.90 -34.88
C ALA A 161 89.74 -3.67 -34.85
N VAL A 162 89.84 -2.77 -35.83
CA VAL A 162 88.97 -1.59 -35.95
C VAL A 162 87.51 -1.99 -36.21
N VAL A 163 87.26 -2.95 -37.11
CA VAL A 163 85.89 -3.44 -37.38
C VAL A 163 85.31 -4.16 -36.16
N ALA A 164 86.11 -4.98 -35.48
CA ALA A 164 85.69 -5.64 -34.24
C ALA A 164 85.32 -4.61 -33.14
N ALA A 165 86.12 -3.56 -33.01
CA ALA A 165 85.81 -2.45 -32.09
C ALA A 165 84.56 -1.66 -32.50
N ALA A 166 84.33 -1.45 -33.81
CA ALA A 166 83.16 -0.75 -34.32
C ALA A 166 81.84 -1.55 -34.15
N ILE A 167 81.92 -2.88 -34.12
CA ILE A 167 80.78 -3.75 -33.80
C ILE A 167 80.57 -3.79 -32.29
N ALA A 168 81.61 -4.12 -31.51
CA ALA A 168 81.48 -4.37 -30.07
C ALA A 168 81.26 -3.08 -29.26
N GLY A 169 81.95 -1.99 -29.58
CA GLY A 169 81.93 -0.75 -28.81
C GLY A 169 80.52 -0.17 -28.64
N PRO A 170 79.79 0.11 -29.73
CA PRO A 170 78.44 0.68 -29.66
C PRO A 170 77.41 -0.25 -28.98
N ILE A 171 77.50 -1.57 -29.21
CA ILE A 171 76.61 -2.55 -28.57
C ILE A 171 76.82 -2.55 -27.05
N VAL A 172 78.08 -2.59 -26.61
CA VAL A 172 78.44 -2.49 -25.19
C VAL A 172 77.97 -1.15 -24.63
N LEU A 173 78.12 -0.06 -25.38
CA LEU A 173 77.67 1.27 -24.97
C LEU A 173 76.16 1.36 -24.81
N PHE A 174 75.37 0.77 -25.71
CA PHE A 174 73.90 0.69 -25.56
C PHE A 174 73.50 -0.15 -24.36
N LEU A 175 74.17 -1.28 -24.13
CA LEU A 175 73.93 -2.13 -22.95
C LEU A 175 74.30 -1.41 -21.64
N ILE A 176 75.42 -0.70 -21.59
CA ILE A 176 75.81 0.14 -20.45
C ILE A 176 74.78 1.24 -20.24
N THR A 177 74.30 1.88 -21.30
CA THR A 177 73.27 2.93 -21.21
C THR A 177 71.96 2.38 -20.68
N ALA A 178 71.53 1.19 -21.10
CA ALA A 178 70.36 0.51 -20.54
C ALA A 178 70.57 0.10 -19.07
N MET A 179 71.76 -0.41 -18.72
CA MET A 179 72.12 -0.73 -17.35
C MET A 179 72.07 0.51 -16.46
N LEU A 180 72.63 1.63 -16.92
CA LEU A 180 72.58 2.91 -16.22
C LEU A 180 71.16 3.45 -16.14
N ALA A 181 70.33 3.30 -17.16
CA ALA A 181 68.93 3.72 -17.14
C ALA A 181 68.09 2.92 -16.13
N VAL A 182 68.31 1.60 -16.05
CA VAL A 182 67.67 0.73 -15.04
C VAL A 182 68.19 1.08 -13.65
N ARG A 183 69.51 1.21 -13.48
CA ARG A 183 70.12 1.56 -12.19
C ARG A 183 69.75 2.96 -11.71
N ALA A 184 69.54 3.91 -12.63
CA ALA A 184 69.01 5.23 -12.33
C ALA A 184 67.52 5.19 -11.95
N HIS A 185 66.73 4.28 -12.55
CA HIS A 185 65.34 4.06 -12.13
C HIS A 185 65.26 3.37 -10.76
N GLU A 186 66.11 2.39 -10.50
CA GLU A 186 66.24 1.74 -9.20
C GLU A 186 66.71 2.73 -8.14
N MET A 187 67.72 3.57 -8.43
CA MET A 187 68.17 4.63 -7.53
C MET A 187 67.11 5.73 -7.35
N ARG A 188 66.24 6.02 -8.34
CA ARG A 188 65.12 6.96 -8.15
C ARG A 188 64.03 6.42 -7.23
N LEU A 189 63.78 5.10 -7.27
CA LEU A 189 62.83 4.44 -6.38
C LEU A 189 63.39 4.33 -4.96
N VAL A 190 64.67 3.97 -4.84
CA VAL A 190 65.39 3.88 -3.56
C VAL A 190 65.67 5.26 -2.96
N ALA A 191 65.95 6.30 -3.75
CA ALA A 191 66.13 7.66 -3.25
C ALA A 191 64.84 8.27 -2.67
N ARG A 192 63.67 7.84 -3.13
CA ARG A 192 62.39 8.20 -2.50
C ARG A 192 62.16 7.47 -1.18
N ALA A 193 62.53 6.19 -1.07
CA ALA A 193 62.40 5.42 0.17
C ALA A 193 63.47 5.77 1.22
N VAL A 194 64.71 6.05 0.80
CA VAL A 194 65.80 6.49 1.69
C VAL A 194 65.66 7.96 2.06
N GLY A 195 65.02 8.79 1.22
CA GLY A 195 64.67 10.17 1.57
C GLY A 195 63.72 10.27 2.77
N GLU A 196 62.83 9.29 2.94
CA GLU A 196 61.86 9.25 4.04
C GLU A 196 62.42 8.58 5.31
N VAL A 197 63.42 7.69 5.16
CA VAL A 197 64.15 7.07 6.28
C VAL A 197 65.33 7.93 6.77
N ALA A 198 66.03 8.66 5.90
CA ALA A 198 67.09 9.61 6.27
C ALA A 198 66.54 10.82 7.05
N ILE A 199 65.27 11.17 6.85
CA ILE A 199 64.55 12.17 7.66
C ILE A 199 64.10 11.59 9.02
N ARG A 200 64.05 10.26 9.18
CA ARG A 200 63.63 9.61 10.44
C ARG A 200 64.76 8.96 11.25
N LEU A 201 66.02 9.05 10.80
CA LEU A 201 67.20 8.55 11.54
C LEU A 201 68.12 9.66 12.08
N ALA A 202 67.71 10.92 12.01
CA ALA A 202 68.30 12.04 12.74
C ALA A 202 67.15 12.89 13.28
N GLU A 203 66.70 12.84 14.53
CA GLU A 203 67.21 12.37 15.82
C GLU A 203 65.96 12.15 16.73
N PRO A 204 66.03 11.30 17.78
CA PRO A 204 66.37 11.87 19.10
C PRO A 204 67.26 10.97 19.97
N GLU A 205 68.27 11.55 20.62
CA GLU A 205 68.27 11.82 22.08
C GLU A 205 69.57 12.54 22.50
N SER A 206 69.47 13.24 23.61
CA SER A 206 70.48 14.02 24.30
C SER A 206 71.82 13.31 24.55
N PHE A 207 72.93 14.01 24.30
CA PHE A 207 73.88 14.39 25.36
C PHE A 207 74.51 15.76 25.03
N SER A 208 74.01 16.79 25.73
CA SER A 208 74.54 18.14 25.98
C SER A 208 75.40 18.87 24.92
N THR A 209 74.87 20.03 24.51
CA THR A 209 75.60 21.29 24.21
C THR A 209 75.77 21.73 22.74
N ASP A 210 75.39 20.94 21.74
CA ASP A 210 75.18 21.49 20.36
C ASP A 210 73.72 21.88 20.07
N ALA A 211 72.81 21.63 21.02
CA ALA A 211 71.35 21.83 20.95
C ALA A 211 70.87 23.30 20.79
N VAL A 212 71.77 24.29 20.75
CA VAL A 212 71.38 25.71 20.77
C VAL A 212 71.56 26.42 19.42
N LEU A 213 72.48 25.99 18.56
CA LEU A 213 72.73 26.67 17.26
C LEU A 213 71.86 26.13 16.12
N THR A 214 71.47 24.87 16.20
CA THR A 214 70.56 24.20 15.25
C THR A 214 69.12 24.70 15.42
N MET A 215 68.74 25.14 16.63
CA MET A 215 67.41 25.65 16.94
C MET A 215 67.09 26.94 16.15
N SER A 216 68.06 27.82 15.90
CA SER A 216 67.85 29.07 15.15
C SER A 216 67.64 28.90 13.63
N GLN A 217 68.31 27.95 12.98
CA GLN A 217 68.09 27.65 11.55
C GLN A 217 66.93 26.67 11.32
N THR A 218 66.70 25.78 12.27
CA THR A 218 65.56 24.86 12.25
C THR A 218 64.28 25.62 12.52
N VAL A 219 64.24 26.61 13.43
CA VAL A 219 63.07 27.50 13.53
C VAL A 219 62.81 28.23 12.20
N ARG A 220 63.84 28.63 11.44
CA ARG A 220 63.61 29.31 10.15
C ARG A 220 63.08 28.37 9.06
N ARG A 221 63.57 27.13 9.04
CA ARG A 221 63.16 26.09 8.07
C ARG A 221 61.85 25.43 8.46
N GLU A 222 61.57 25.35 9.75
CA GLU A 222 60.33 24.85 10.32
C GLU A 222 59.25 25.92 10.34
N VAL A 223 59.58 27.21 10.41
CA VAL A 223 58.63 28.29 10.07
C VAL A 223 58.37 28.33 8.57
N ALA A 224 59.30 27.93 7.70
CA ALA A 224 59.06 27.81 6.25
C ALA A 224 58.30 26.51 5.87
N ALA A 225 58.52 25.40 6.58
CA ALA A 225 57.79 24.15 6.40
C ALA A 225 56.44 24.15 7.13
N VAL A 226 56.33 24.85 8.26
CA VAL A 226 55.04 25.27 8.84
C VAL A 226 54.42 26.34 7.95
N GLY A 227 55.17 27.18 7.25
CA GLY A 227 54.66 28.10 6.24
C GLY A 227 54.04 27.37 5.04
N ASP A 228 54.75 26.40 4.46
CA ASP A 228 54.28 25.54 3.34
C ASP A 228 53.25 24.48 3.80
N GLY A 229 53.33 24.08 5.07
CA GLY A 229 52.37 23.21 5.75
C GLY A 229 51.09 23.95 6.13
N VAL A 230 51.19 25.24 6.49
CA VAL A 230 50.08 26.18 6.69
C VAL A 230 49.51 26.60 5.36
N GLU A 231 50.31 26.80 4.30
CA GLU A 231 49.81 27.02 2.94
C GLU A 231 49.10 25.77 2.38
N ARG A 232 49.60 24.55 2.62
CA ARG A 232 48.86 23.32 2.29
C ARG A 232 47.66 23.08 3.17
N ALA A 233 47.73 23.40 4.46
CA ALA A 233 46.59 23.31 5.35
C ALA A 233 45.56 24.39 5.03
N LEU A 234 45.96 25.58 4.59
CA LEU A 234 45.10 26.65 4.05
C LEU A 234 44.53 26.27 2.69
N ALA A 235 45.29 25.59 1.82
CA ALA A 235 44.78 25.06 0.56
C ALA A 235 43.76 23.95 0.81
N ARG A 236 44.03 23.01 1.73
CA ARG A 236 43.05 22.00 2.16
C ARG A 236 41.88 22.58 2.92
N ALA A 237 42.11 23.58 3.76
CA ALA A 237 41.05 24.30 4.46
C ALA A 237 40.23 25.13 3.47
N GLY A 238 40.83 25.62 2.38
CA GLY A 238 40.14 26.30 1.28
C GLY A 238 39.38 25.33 0.37
N GLU A 239 39.92 24.13 0.14
CA GLU A 239 39.20 23.02 -0.53
C GLU A 239 38.06 22.52 0.34
N LEU A 240 38.26 22.37 1.65
CA LEU A 240 37.22 22.08 2.63
C LEU A 240 36.24 23.24 2.77
N GLU A 241 36.66 24.51 2.73
CA GLU A 241 35.75 25.66 2.71
C GLU A 241 34.93 25.67 1.42
N THR A 242 35.52 25.30 0.29
CA THR A 242 34.82 25.19 -1.00
C THR A 242 33.86 24.00 -1.00
N LEU A 243 34.26 22.87 -0.42
CA LEU A 243 33.42 21.68 -0.27
C LEU A 243 32.30 21.92 0.73
N VAL A 244 32.59 22.54 1.87
CA VAL A 244 31.61 22.96 2.87
C VAL A 244 30.72 24.05 2.30
N ARG A 245 31.21 25.00 1.48
CA ARG A 245 30.34 25.93 0.73
C ARG A 245 29.51 25.22 -0.32
N GLY A 246 30.03 24.18 -0.96
CA GLY A 246 29.29 23.35 -1.90
C GLY A 246 28.17 22.56 -1.19
N GLU A 247 28.48 21.99 -0.03
CA GLU A 247 27.54 21.25 0.81
C GLU A 247 26.53 22.20 1.46
N ILE A 248 26.97 23.36 1.94
CA ILE A 248 26.10 24.44 2.42
C ILE A 248 25.24 24.95 1.26
N SER A 249 25.77 25.12 0.05
CA SER A 249 24.97 25.58 -1.10
C SER A 249 23.95 24.54 -1.56
N THR A 250 24.29 23.25 -1.50
CA THR A 250 23.33 22.17 -1.78
C THR A 250 22.31 22.03 -0.66
N LEU A 251 22.71 22.23 0.60
CA LEU A 251 21.84 22.22 1.76
C LEU A 251 20.92 23.46 1.77
N GLU A 252 21.44 24.66 1.50
CA GLU A 252 20.67 25.90 1.32
C GLU A 252 19.71 25.77 0.15
N ARG A 253 20.11 25.14 -0.96
CA ARG A 253 19.21 24.86 -2.08
C ARG A 253 18.14 23.83 -1.69
N ALA A 254 18.48 22.77 -0.96
CA ALA A 254 17.51 21.79 -0.48
C ALA A 254 16.56 22.38 0.57
N TYR A 255 17.04 23.24 1.47
CA TYR A 255 16.21 23.99 2.41
C TYR A 255 15.35 25.04 1.71
N SER A 256 15.87 25.73 0.71
CA SER A 256 15.11 26.67 -0.11
C SER A 256 14.02 25.95 -0.92
N ASP A 257 14.33 24.79 -1.51
CA ASP A 257 13.34 23.95 -2.18
C ASP A 257 12.30 23.40 -1.20
N ASN A 258 12.72 23.00 0.01
CA ASN A 258 11.80 22.62 1.08
C ASN A 258 10.95 23.80 1.56
N GLU A 259 11.51 24.99 1.69
CA GLU A 259 10.80 26.22 2.07
C GLU A 259 9.76 26.59 1.02
N ILE A 260 10.12 26.52 -0.27
CA ILE A 260 9.21 26.72 -1.39
C ILE A 260 8.08 25.69 -1.35
N ARG A 261 8.41 24.40 -1.11
CA ARG A 261 7.41 23.34 -0.99
C ARG A 261 6.49 23.53 0.21
N ILE A 262 7.03 23.92 1.37
CA ILE A 262 6.25 24.20 2.57
C ILE A 262 5.36 25.41 2.32
N ARG A 263 5.86 26.48 1.70
CA ARG A 263 5.03 27.63 1.28
C ARG A 263 3.92 27.20 0.34
N SER A 264 4.21 26.39 -0.68
CA SER A 264 3.18 25.92 -1.62
C SER A 264 2.13 25.05 -0.93
N LEU A 265 2.53 24.19 0.02
CA LEU A 265 1.61 23.38 0.82
C LEU A 265 0.77 24.24 1.76
N VAL A 266 1.37 25.29 2.35
CA VAL A 266 0.66 26.25 3.20
C VAL A 266 -0.33 27.07 2.38
N ASP A 267 0.06 27.53 1.19
CA ASP A 267 -0.83 28.25 0.27
C ASP A 267 -1.99 27.35 -0.18
N GLU A 268 -1.72 26.08 -0.49
CA GLU A 268 -2.77 25.09 -0.80
C GLU A 268 -3.70 24.85 0.40
N LEU A 269 -3.16 24.75 1.62
CA LEU A 269 -3.96 24.62 2.84
C LEU A 269 -4.81 25.87 3.13
N ILE A 270 -4.28 27.06 2.88
CA ILE A 270 -5.02 28.32 3.00
C ILE A 270 -6.14 28.36 1.96
N ALA A 271 -5.85 28.00 0.70
CA ALA A 271 -6.86 27.92 -0.36
C ALA A 271 -7.95 26.89 -0.04
N GLN A 272 -7.58 25.71 0.47
CA GLN A 272 -8.54 24.71 0.95
C GLN A 272 -9.38 25.23 2.11
N ARG A 273 -8.77 25.92 3.09
CA ARG A 273 -9.49 26.54 4.20
C ARG A 273 -10.45 27.61 3.71
N GLU A 274 -10.04 28.47 2.80
CA GLU A 274 -10.92 29.49 2.20
C GLU A 274 -12.08 28.87 1.43
N SER A 275 -11.83 27.79 0.68
CA SER A 275 -12.87 27.02 -0.01
C SER A 275 -13.87 26.39 0.98
N ILE A 276 -13.38 25.82 2.09
CA ILE A 276 -14.22 25.26 3.16
C ILE A 276 -15.07 26.35 3.81
N VAL A 277 -14.47 27.51 4.14
CA VAL A 277 -15.19 28.64 4.72
C VAL A 277 -16.24 29.18 3.74
N ALA A 278 -15.89 29.35 2.47
CA ALA A 278 -16.83 29.77 1.43
C ALA A 278 -17.97 28.75 1.24
N ASN A 279 -17.68 27.45 1.36
CA ASN A 279 -18.69 26.40 1.31
C ASN A 279 -19.59 26.44 2.55
N ALA A 280 -19.03 26.65 3.74
CA ALA A 280 -19.79 26.83 4.98
C ALA A 280 -20.70 28.06 4.93
N ASP A 281 -20.23 29.18 4.35
CA ASP A 281 -21.04 30.37 4.13
C ASP A 281 -22.16 30.13 3.11
N ARG A 282 -21.90 29.36 2.04
CA ARG A 282 -22.92 28.94 1.08
C ARG A 282 -23.99 28.06 1.72
N VAL A 283 -23.57 27.07 2.52
CA VAL A 283 -24.49 26.19 3.27
C VAL A 283 -25.30 27.00 4.27
N ARG A 284 -24.67 27.90 5.02
CA ARG A 284 -25.35 28.81 5.94
C ARG A 284 -26.37 29.67 5.22
N GLY A 285 -26.01 30.27 4.09
CA GLY A 285 -26.94 31.05 3.26
C GLY A 285 -28.11 30.23 2.74
N ALA A 286 -27.86 28.99 2.29
CA ALA A 286 -28.91 28.08 1.84
C ALA A 286 -29.86 27.66 2.99
N ILE A 287 -29.32 27.42 4.18
CA ILE A 287 -30.12 27.11 5.38
C ILE A 287 -30.96 28.32 5.78
N THR A 288 -30.37 29.52 5.85
CA THR A 288 -31.12 30.74 6.17
C THR A 288 -32.22 31.00 5.14
N GLY A 289 -31.94 30.88 3.84
CA GLY A 289 -32.94 31.03 2.79
C GLY A 289 -34.05 29.98 2.86
N SER A 290 -33.72 28.73 3.19
CA SER A 290 -34.71 27.68 3.40
C SER A 290 -35.58 27.96 4.63
N HIS A 291 -34.99 28.50 5.70
CA HIS A 291 -35.72 28.89 6.91
C HIS A 291 -36.66 30.08 6.66
N GLU A 292 -36.22 31.08 5.91
CA GLU A 292 -37.07 32.21 5.48
C GLU A 292 -38.23 31.72 4.60
N ASN A 293 -37.97 30.82 3.64
CA ASN A 293 -39.02 30.21 2.82
C ASN A 293 -40.00 29.41 3.66
N LEU A 294 -39.52 28.56 4.58
CA LEU A 294 -40.38 27.78 5.46
C LEU A 294 -41.23 28.70 6.35
N SER A 295 -40.65 29.78 6.89
CA SER A 295 -41.40 30.77 7.67
C SER A 295 -42.52 31.41 6.84
N SER A 296 -42.22 31.79 5.59
CA SER A 296 -43.20 32.36 4.66
C SER A 296 -44.31 31.36 4.30
N GLU A 297 -43.95 30.09 4.06
CA GLU A 297 -44.92 29.01 3.79
C GLU A 297 -45.82 28.74 5.01
N LEU A 298 -45.25 28.78 6.22
CA LEU A 298 -46.00 28.63 7.46
C LEU A 298 -46.94 29.81 7.70
N ASP A 299 -46.49 31.04 7.48
CA ASP A 299 -47.36 32.23 7.56
C ASP A 299 -48.51 32.14 6.55
N GLY A 300 -48.22 31.78 5.30
CA GLY A 300 -49.24 31.57 4.27
C GLY A 300 -50.16 30.39 4.55
N ALA A 301 -49.70 29.34 5.22
CA ALA A 301 -50.54 28.25 5.70
C ALA A 301 -51.45 28.71 6.85
N ALA A 302 -50.91 29.47 7.82
CA ALA A 302 -51.66 30.02 8.93
C ALA A 302 -52.77 30.98 8.46
N GLU A 303 -52.49 31.87 7.52
CA GLU A 303 -53.49 32.76 6.92
C GLU A 303 -54.64 31.97 6.25
N ARG A 304 -54.31 30.91 5.51
CA ARG A 304 -55.31 30.04 4.88
C ARG A 304 -56.16 29.30 5.90
N ILE A 305 -55.56 28.82 6.99
CA ILE A 305 -56.28 28.17 8.09
C ILE A 305 -57.24 29.15 8.76
N VAL A 306 -56.77 30.37 9.09
CA VAL A 306 -57.61 31.41 9.69
C VAL A 306 -58.77 31.78 8.78
N ALA A 307 -58.52 31.95 7.48
CA ALA A 307 -59.58 32.22 6.49
C ALA A 307 -60.60 31.07 6.41
N ALA A 308 -60.14 29.81 6.43
CA ALA A 308 -61.01 28.64 6.40
C ALA A 308 -61.86 28.52 7.68
N ILE A 309 -61.29 28.79 8.85
CA ILE A 309 -61.99 28.78 10.14
C ILE A 309 -63.04 29.90 10.18
N ASN A 310 -62.70 31.12 9.77
CA ASN A 310 -63.66 32.22 9.72
C ASN A 310 -64.83 31.90 8.78
N GLY A 311 -64.54 31.38 7.57
CA GLY A 311 -65.58 30.95 6.63
C GLY A 311 -66.42 29.77 7.15
N ALA A 312 -65.84 28.86 7.94
CA ALA A 312 -66.61 27.82 8.63
C ALA A 312 -67.51 28.40 9.74
N GLY A 313 -66.99 29.34 10.53
CA GLY A 313 -67.73 30.04 11.59
C GLY A 313 -68.92 30.85 11.06
N GLU A 314 -68.74 31.56 9.94
CA GLU A 314 -69.84 32.28 9.27
C GLU A 314 -70.93 31.32 8.76
N ARG A 315 -70.55 30.18 8.17
CA ARG A 315 -71.52 29.16 7.71
C ARG A 315 -72.30 28.54 8.86
N VAL A 316 -71.63 28.22 9.98
CA VAL A 316 -72.28 27.67 11.17
C VAL A 316 -73.23 28.69 11.77
N THR A 317 -72.78 29.94 11.92
CA THR A 317 -73.64 31.04 12.44
C THR A 317 -74.86 31.24 11.54
N GLY A 318 -74.67 31.28 10.21
CA GLY A 318 -75.78 31.41 9.27
C GLY A 318 -76.76 30.22 9.31
N ALA A 319 -76.26 29.00 9.49
CA ALA A 319 -77.10 27.81 9.64
C ALA A 319 -77.89 27.82 10.95
N LEU A 320 -77.29 28.29 12.05
CA LEU A 320 -77.95 28.45 13.34
C LEU A 320 -79.03 29.54 13.30
N ASP A 321 -78.76 30.68 12.66
CA ASP A 321 -79.76 31.73 12.44
C ASP A 321 -80.95 31.24 11.61
N ALA A 322 -80.68 30.50 10.52
CA ALA A 322 -81.73 29.91 9.69
C ALA A 322 -82.60 28.93 10.50
N ARG A 323 -81.98 28.04 11.29
CA ARG A 323 -82.71 27.13 12.17
C ARG A 323 -83.45 27.84 13.29
N GLY A 324 -82.87 28.90 13.87
CA GLY A 324 -83.54 29.73 14.88
C GLY A 324 -84.81 30.40 14.34
N ASN A 325 -84.75 30.89 13.09
CA ASN A 325 -85.91 31.46 12.41
C ASN A 325 -86.99 30.41 12.11
N GLU A 326 -86.61 29.21 11.64
CA GLU A 326 -87.57 28.12 11.44
C GLU A 326 -88.23 27.67 12.74
N ILE A 327 -87.47 27.54 13.83
CA ILE A 327 -88.01 27.20 15.15
C ILE A 327 -88.99 28.28 15.62
N THR A 328 -88.63 29.56 15.46
CA THR A 328 -89.50 30.68 15.83
C THR A 328 -90.80 30.67 15.04
N ALA A 329 -90.73 30.40 13.72
CA ALA A 329 -91.91 30.27 12.87
C ALA A 329 -92.80 29.08 13.28
N ALA A 330 -92.20 27.91 13.53
CA ALA A 330 -92.91 26.71 13.98
C ALA A 330 -93.60 26.92 15.33
N LEU A 331 -92.91 27.58 16.28
CA LEU A 331 -93.50 27.94 17.58
C LEU A 331 -94.65 28.93 17.44
N GLY A 332 -94.54 29.91 16.53
CA GLY A 332 -95.63 30.84 16.20
C GLY A 332 -96.87 30.11 15.69
N GLU A 333 -96.70 29.19 14.73
CA GLU A 333 -97.79 28.39 14.16
C GLU A 333 -98.44 27.47 15.21
N VAL A 334 -97.63 26.84 16.09
CA VAL A 334 -98.14 26.06 17.22
C VAL A 334 -98.91 26.95 18.20
N GLY A 335 -98.40 28.15 18.49
CA GLY A 335 -99.09 29.13 19.32
C GLY A 335 -100.47 29.51 18.79
N GLU A 336 -100.57 29.85 17.50
CA GLU A 336 -101.85 30.16 16.85
C GLU A 336 -102.82 28.97 16.90
N ARG A 337 -102.33 27.74 16.66
CA ARG A 337 -103.15 26.53 16.72
C ARG A 337 -103.71 26.27 18.12
N VAL A 338 -102.91 26.51 19.17
CA VAL A 338 -103.35 26.41 20.57
C VAL A 338 -104.41 27.47 20.89
N VAL A 339 -104.17 28.73 20.51
CA VAL A 339 -105.14 29.82 20.70
C VAL A 339 -106.45 29.50 20.00
N GLY A 340 -106.41 29.03 18.75
CA GLY A 340 -107.60 28.62 18.01
C GLY A 340 -108.37 27.50 18.70
N SER A 341 -107.68 26.45 19.17
CA SER A 341 -108.32 25.32 19.88
C SER A 341 -108.97 25.75 21.19
N VAL A 342 -108.32 26.65 21.94
CA VAL A 342 -108.86 27.21 23.18
C VAL A 342 -110.10 28.08 22.88
N SER A 343 -110.05 28.93 21.85
CA SER A 343 -111.19 29.77 21.46
C SER A 343 -112.40 28.93 21.06
N THR A 344 -112.22 27.92 20.21
CA THR A 344 -113.33 27.04 19.78
C THR A 344 -113.97 26.31 20.97
N ARG A 345 -113.17 25.78 21.89
CA ARG A 345 -113.67 25.13 23.11
C ARG A 345 -114.37 26.13 24.04
N GLY A 346 -113.88 27.37 24.12
CA GLY A 346 -114.54 28.46 24.83
C GLY A 346 -115.93 28.76 24.26
N ASP A 347 -116.03 28.87 22.93
CA ASP A 347 -117.31 29.11 22.23
C ASP A 347 -118.29 27.94 22.39
N ASP A 348 -117.79 26.69 22.36
CA ASP A 348 -118.59 25.49 22.64
C ASP A 348 -119.18 25.53 24.06
N LEU A 349 -118.35 25.89 25.05
CA LEU A 349 -118.77 25.99 26.44
C LEU A 349 -119.83 27.07 26.63
N ILE A 350 -119.64 28.26 26.03
CA ILE A 350 -120.62 29.36 26.06
C ILE A 350 -121.95 28.93 25.45
N ARG A 351 -121.92 28.24 24.29
CA ARG A 351 -123.14 27.73 23.64
C ARG A 351 -123.88 26.73 24.53
N GLN A 352 -123.16 25.80 25.15
CA GLN A 352 -123.75 24.82 26.05
C GLN A 352 -124.38 25.47 27.29
N LEU A 353 -123.73 26.51 27.83
CA LEU A 353 -124.22 27.29 28.98
C LEU A 353 -125.48 28.07 28.63
N ASN A 354 -125.53 28.69 27.45
CA ASN A 354 -126.73 29.38 26.95
C ASN A 354 -127.90 28.41 26.72
N ALA A 355 -127.64 27.25 26.11
CA ALA A 355 -128.67 26.23 25.90
C ALA A 355 -129.23 25.69 27.23
N THR A 356 -128.36 25.50 28.22
CA THR A 356 -128.77 25.08 29.57
C THR A 356 -129.62 26.15 30.24
N SER A 357 -129.21 27.42 30.17
CA SER A 357 -129.97 28.55 30.72
C SER A 357 -131.36 28.69 30.08
N GLU A 358 -131.47 28.51 28.77
CA GLU A 358 -132.76 28.57 28.07
C GLU A 358 -133.66 27.39 28.44
N GLY A 359 -133.09 26.19 28.62
CA GLY A 359 -133.83 25.03 29.14
C GLY A 359 -134.36 25.24 30.56
N VAL A 360 -133.57 25.87 31.44
CA VAL A 360 -134.01 26.26 32.79
C VAL A 360 -135.14 27.30 32.71
N ARG A 361 -135.01 28.31 31.84
CA ARG A 361 -136.04 29.34 31.63
C ARG A 361 -137.36 28.72 31.15
N GLY A 362 -137.30 27.82 30.17
CA GLY A 362 -138.48 27.10 29.67
C GLY A 362 -139.16 26.24 30.74
N GLY A 363 -138.38 25.52 31.57
CA GLY A 363 -138.94 24.76 32.69
C GLY A 363 -139.63 25.64 33.74
N LEU A 364 -139.10 26.82 34.02
CA LEU A 364 -139.72 27.78 34.93
C LEU A 364 -141.02 28.38 34.36
N GLU A 365 -141.06 28.69 33.06
CA GLU A 365 -142.28 29.17 32.38
C GLU A 365 -143.39 28.11 32.38
N GLU A 366 -143.06 26.84 32.14
CA GLU A 366 -144.00 25.71 32.20
C GLU A 366 -144.58 25.50 33.62
N ILE A 367 -143.71 25.53 34.63
CA ILE A 367 -144.13 25.46 36.04
C ILE A 367 -145.05 26.66 36.38
N GLY A 368 -144.71 27.87 35.94
CA GLY A 368 -145.51 29.08 36.15
C GLY A 368 -146.89 29.01 35.50
N SER A 369 -146.98 28.48 34.27
CA SER A 369 -148.25 28.30 33.56
C SER A 369 -149.14 27.25 34.26
N THR A 370 -148.56 26.11 34.65
CA THR A 370 -149.25 25.04 35.39
C THR A 370 -149.80 25.55 36.72
N LEU A 371 -149.01 26.35 37.44
CA LEU A 371 -149.41 26.98 38.69
C LEU A 371 -150.59 27.95 38.47
N THR A 372 -150.54 28.76 37.42
CA THR A 372 -151.61 29.71 37.06
C THR A 372 -152.91 29.00 36.74
N VAL A 373 -152.88 27.92 35.95
CA VAL A 373 -154.06 27.09 35.65
C VAL A 373 -154.64 26.48 36.93
N THR A 374 -153.79 25.94 37.79
CA THR A 374 -154.21 25.33 39.07
C THR A 374 -154.89 26.36 39.99
N LEU A 375 -154.35 27.59 40.04
CA LEU A 375 -154.92 28.71 40.79
C LEU A 375 -156.28 29.16 40.22
N GLN A 376 -156.39 29.25 38.89
CA GLN A 376 -157.64 29.60 38.22
C GLN A 376 -158.74 28.57 38.50
N GLN A 377 -158.40 27.29 38.44
CA GLN A 377 -159.32 26.19 38.72
C GLN A 377 -159.82 26.22 40.17
N ARG A 378 -158.93 26.53 41.12
CA ARG A 378 -159.32 26.78 42.53
C ARG A 378 -160.19 28.02 42.69
N ALA A 379 -159.95 29.08 41.93
CA ALA A 379 -160.77 30.30 41.99
C ALA A 379 -162.21 30.03 41.50
N ASP A 380 -162.39 29.19 40.48
CA ASP A 380 -163.71 28.78 39.98
C ASP A 380 -164.46 27.89 40.99
N GLU A 381 -163.76 26.96 41.65
CA GLU A 381 -164.31 26.14 42.75
C GLU A 381 -164.78 27.01 43.92
N VAL A 382 -163.99 28.02 44.28
CA VAL A 382 -164.31 29.00 45.33
C VAL A 382 -165.51 29.86 44.95
N THR A 383 -165.63 30.28 43.68
CA THR A 383 -166.77 31.07 43.19
C THR A 383 -168.08 30.29 43.26
N GLN A 384 -168.09 29.01 42.90
CA GLN A 384 -169.27 28.14 43.07
C GLN A 384 -169.64 27.89 44.54
N ALA A 385 -168.65 27.90 45.44
CA ALA A 385 -168.90 27.85 46.88
C ALA A 385 -169.52 29.16 47.41
N PHE A 386 -169.15 30.31 46.82
CA PHE A 386 -169.71 31.62 47.16
C PHE A 386 -171.17 31.80 46.73
N GLU A 387 -171.60 31.26 45.58
CA GLU A 387 -173.02 31.32 45.16
C GLU A 387 -173.96 30.59 46.14
N ARG A 388 -173.51 29.45 46.68
CA ARG A 388 -174.24 28.70 47.74
C ARG A 388 -174.23 29.42 49.09
N THR A 389 -173.16 30.15 49.40
CA THR A 389 -172.98 30.88 50.67
C THR A 389 -173.72 32.23 50.67
N GLY A 390 -173.88 32.87 49.50
CA GLY A 390 -174.55 34.17 49.34
C GLY A 390 -176.01 34.19 49.80
N GLY A 391 -176.74 33.08 49.67
CA GLY A 391 -178.11 32.96 50.18
C GLY A 391 -178.23 32.89 51.71
N ALA A 392 -177.16 32.47 52.41
CA ALA A 392 -177.09 32.40 53.86
C ALA A 392 -176.47 33.68 54.48
N LEU A 393 -175.62 34.37 53.73
CA LEU A 393 -174.86 35.55 54.17
C LEU A 393 -175.71 36.82 54.34
N THR A 394 -176.74 37.04 53.52
CA THR A 394 -177.66 38.20 53.64
C THR A 394 -178.37 38.27 55.00
N ARG A 395 -178.58 37.11 55.64
CA ARG A 395 -179.21 37.01 56.96
C ARG A 395 -178.22 37.18 58.12
N THR A 396 -176.92 37.07 57.86
CA THR A 396 -175.85 37.11 58.87
C THR A 396 -175.09 38.46 58.85
N LEU A 397 -175.17 39.22 57.76
CA LEU A 397 -174.53 40.53 57.62
C LEU A 397 -175.18 41.66 58.44
N ALA A 398 -176.44 41.49 58.88
CA ALA A 398 -177.11 42.45 59.76
C ALA A 398 -176.52 42.43 61.19
N ASP A 399 -176.01 41.28 61.64
CA ASP A 399 -175.53 41.10 63.02
C ASP A 399 -174.01 41.35 63.18
N ASN A 400 -173.22 41.24 62.11
CA ASN A 400 -171.76 41.35 62.16
C ASN A 400 -171.18 42.77 61.95
N ALA A 401 -171.99 43.76 61.57
CA ALA A 401 -171.53 45.15 61.38
C ALA A 401 -170.97 45.77 62.68
N GLY A 402 -171.42 45.31 63.85
CA GLY A 402 -170.90 45.75 65.14
C GLY A 402 -169.54 45.14 65.53
N SER A 403 -169.15 43.99 64.96
CA SER A 403 -167.93 43.28 65.35
C SER A 403 -166.70 43.65 64.50
N VAL A 404 -166.91 44.07 63.25
CA VAL A 404 -165.84 44.41 62.29
C VAL A 404 -165.05 45.67 62.69
N ALA A 405 -165.71 46.65 63.31
CA ALA A 405 -165.03 47.87 63.75
C ALA A 405 -163.95 47.61 64.83
N GLN A 406 -164.10 46.54 65.61
CA GLN A 406 -163.15 46.18 66.67
C GLN A 406 -161.96 45.36 66.15
N SER A 407 -162.16 44.52 65.13
CA SER A 407 -161.11 43.65 64.56
C SER A 407 -160.12 44.39 63.65
N LEU A 408 -160.52 45.51 63.04
CA LEU A 408 -159.62 46.35 62.23
C LEU A 408 -158.50 46.99 63.06
N SER A 409 -158.78 47.33 64.32
CA SER A 409 -157.80 47.94 65.23
C SER A 409 -156.72 46.93 65.68
N GLU A 410 -157.07 45.65 65.81
CA GLU A 410 -156.14 44.58 66.21
C GLU A 410 -155.26 44.10 65.03
N THR A 411 -155.81 44.07 63.81
CA THR A 411 -155.10 43.63 62.60
C THR A 411 -154.00 44.60 62.16
N GLY A 412 -154.22 45.91 62.31
CA GLY A 412 -153.22 46.94 62.00
C GLY A 412 -151.95 46.84 62.84
N SER A 413 -152.08 46.41 64.10
CA SER A 413 -150.93 46.18 64.99
C SER A 413 -150.11 44.95 64.58
N SER A 414 -150.77 43.86 64.17
CA SER A 414 -150.10 42.60 63.76
C SER A 414 -149.34 42.74 62.44
N LEU A 415 -149.78 43.59 61.52
CA LEU A 415 -149.12 43.81 60.22
C LEU A 415 -147.78 44.56 60.37
N ILE A 416 -147.73 45.54 61.28
CA ILE A 416 -146.50 46.29 61.58
C ILE A 416 -145.45 45.35 62.20
N GLU A 417 -145.85 44.45 63.10
CA GLU A 417 -144.96 43.41 63.66
C GLU A 417 -144.49 42.37 62.63
N ALA A 418 -145.28 42.07 61.59
CA ALA A 418 -144.88 41.13 60.54
C ALA A 418 -143.82 41.75 59.60
N LEU A 419 -143.96 43.04 59.27
CA LEU A 419 -143.00 43.76 58.42
C LEU A 419 -141.67 44.01 59.14
N ASP A 420 -141.69 44.29 60.44
CA ASP A 420 -140.46 44.43 61.24
C ASP A 420 -139.68 43.10 61.32
N ARG A 421 -140.39 41.97 61.55
CA ARG A 421 -139.80 40.63 61.51
C ARG A 421 -139.19 40.28 60.15
N GLN A 422 -139.86 40.63 59.05
CA GLN A 422 -139.33 40.39 57.71
C GLN A 422 -138.09 41.26 57.41
N GLY A 423 -138.08 42.53 57.83
CA GLY A 423 -136.94 43.42 57.70
C GLY A 423 -135.72 42.93 58.49
N GLN A 424 -135.93 42.37 59.69
CA GLN A 424 -134.89 41.73 60.49
C GLN A 424 -134.37 40.45 59.82
N SER A 425 -135.25 39.59 59.29
CA SER A 425 -134.87 38.35 58.58
C SER A 425 -134.02 38.61 57.32
N VAL A 426 -134.33 39.66 56.56
CA VAL A 426 -133.56 40.03 55.37
C VAL A 426 -132.18 40.57 55.77
N ARG A 427 -132.10 41.41 56.81
CA ARG A 427 -130.82 41.92 57.33
C ARG A 427 -129.92 40.79 57.83
N GLU A 428 -130.46 39.85 58.59
CA GLU A 428 -129.72 38.65 59.02
C GLU A 428 -129.22 37.80 57.85
N THR A 429 -130.03 37.63 56.80
CA THR A 429 -129.65 36.85 55.63
C THR A 429 -128.52 37.54 54.86
N PHE A 430 -128.56 38.87 54.75
CA PHE A 430 -127.50 39.64 54.12
C PHE A 430 -126.19 39.59 54.91
N GLU A 431 -126.25 39.76 56.24
CA GLU A 431 -125.07 39.64 57.11
C GLU A 431 -124.46 38.22 57.08
N ARG A 432 -125.30 37.18 56.98
CA ARG A 432 -124.85 35.78 56.86
C ARG A 432 -124.17 35.53 55.51
N SER A 433 -124.71 36.07 54.42
CA SER A 433 -124.11 35.97 53.08
C SER A 433 -122.77 36.71 52.99
N THR A 434 -122.67 37.91 53.57
CA THR A 434 -121.40 38.66 53.61
C THR A 434 -120.33 37.92 54.40
N ARG A 435 -120.67 37.36 55.56
CA ARG A 435 -119.75 36.51 56.34
C ARG A 435 -119.34 35.24 55.58
N SER A 436 -120.27 34.59 54.90
CA SER A 436 -119.98 33.39 54.08
C SER A 436 -119.07 33.71 52.89
N LEU A 437 -119.25 34.86 52.24
CA LEU A 437 -118.37 35.34 51.18
C LEU A 437 -116.97 35.65 51.70
N GLU A 438 -116.87 36.30 52.86
CA GLU A 438 -115.59 36.62 53.51
C GLU A 438 -114.85 35.33 53.93
N GLU A 439 -115.53 34.35 54.53
CA GLU A 439 -114.96 33.02 54.82
C GLU A 439 -114.50 32.30 53.54
N THR A 440 -115.30 32.35 52.47
CA THR A 440 -114.94 31.71 51.20
C THR A 440 -113.71 32.35 50.56
N PHE A 441 -113.59 33.68 50.63
CA PHE A 441 -112.43 34.41 50.13
C PHE A 441 -111.17 34.12 50.95
N LEU A 442 -111.26 34.11 52.28
CA LEU A 442 -110.15 33.76 53.15
C LEU A 442 -109.70 32.31 52.94
N SER A 443 -110.65 31.37 52.81
CA SER A 443 -110.36 29.96 52.52
C SER A 443 -109.65 29.80 51.18
N ARG A 444 -110.14 30.44 50.11
CA ARG A 444 -109.51 30.37 48.78
C ARG A 444 -108.15 31.07 48.75
N GLY A 445 -108.00 32.19 49.46
CA GLY A 445 -106.72 32.87 49.62
C GLY A 445 -105.68 31.98 50.30
N GLY A 446 -106.08 31.31 51.38
CA GLY A 446 -105.25 30.31 52.07
C GLY A 446 -104.87 29.13 51.16
N GLU A 447 -105.83 28.55 50.45
CA GLU A 447 -105.58 27.43 49.51
C GLU A 447 -104.62 27.85 48.37
N LEU A 448 -104.72 29.09 47.88
CA LEU A 448 -103.82 29.61 46.85
C LEU A 448 -102.39 29.79 47.38
N THR A 449 -102.24 30.35 48.59
CA THR A 449 -100.94 30.51 49.24
C THR A 449 -100.28 29.16 49.51
N GLU A 450 -101.05 28.16 49.97
CA GLU A 450 -100.60 26.79 50.20
C GLU A 450 -100.09 26.16 48.88
N ARG A 451 -100.88 26.26 47.80
CA ARG A 451 -100.49 25.76 46.47
C ARG A 451 -99.22 26.43 45.94
N PHE A 452 -99.08 27.75 46.12
CA PHE A 452 -97.87 28.46 45.70
C PHE A 452 -96.65 28.06 46.52
N ALA A 453 -96.79 27.91 47.84
CA ALA A 453 -95.70 27.45 48.70
C ALA A 453 -95.26 26.02 48.34
N GLN A 454 -96.23 25.13 48.10
CA GLN A 454 -95.95 23.76 47.66
C GLN A 454 -95.25 23.72 46.29
N THR A 455 -95.77 24.48 45.31
CA THR A 455 -95.17 24.55 43.97
C THR A 455 -93.76 25.15 44.01
N GLY A 456 -93.55 26.20 44.81
CA GLY A 456 -92.24 26.79 45.03
C GLY A 456 -91.25 25.80 45.64
N GLY A 457 -91.68 25.05 46.66
CA GLY A 457 -90.89 23.98 47.28
C GLY A 457 -90.52 22.87 46.31
N GLU A 458 -91.46 22.41 45.48
CA GLU A 458 -91.21 21.39 44.44
C GLU A 458 -90.23 21.88 43.37
N ILE A 459 -90.35 23.14 42.95
CA ILE A 459 -89.41 23.76 42.00
C ILE A 459 -88.01 23.83 42.60
N THR A 460 -87.86 24.30 43.84
CA THR A 460 -86.56 24.36 44.52
C THR A 460 -85.96 22.97 44.69
N ALA A 461 -86.76 21.97 45.08
CA ALA A 461 -86.32 20.59 45.20
C ALA A 461 -85.84 20.00 43.86
N ARG A 462 -86.58 20.24 42.77
CA ARG A 462 -86.17 19.84 41.41
C ARG A 462 -84.88 20.51 40.96
N PHE A 463 -84.70 21.80 41.24
CA PHE A 463 -83.45 22.50 40.92
C PHE A 463 -82.27 21.94 41.73
N ALA A 464 -82.44 21.69 43.03
CA ALA A 464 -81.40 21.08 43.85
C ALA A 464 -81.02 19.68 43.34
N GLN A 465 -82.01 18.84 43.04
CA GLN A 465 -81.80 17.50 42.49
C GLN A 465 -81.10 17.53 41.12
N THR A 466 -81.50 18.46 40.25
CA THR A 466 -80.89 18.63 38.92
C THR A 466 -79.44 19.14 39.06
N GLY A 467 -79.18 20.09 39.95
CA GLY A 467 -77.84 20.61 40.21
C GLY A 467 -76.90 19.54 40.78
N GLU A 468 -77.39 18.72 41.70
CA GLU A 468 -76.62 17.61 42.27
C GLU A 468 -76.37 16.50 41.23
N GLY A 469 -77.36 16.21 40.37
CA GLY A 469 -77.21 15.31 39.24
C GLY A 469 -76.17 15.79 38.21
N LEU A 470 -76.20 17.08 37.88
CA LEU A 470 -75.24 17.71 36.97
C LEU A 470 -73.82 17.72 37.56
N SER A 471 -73.68 18.04 38.84
CA SER A 471 -72.38 17.99 39.53
C SER A 471 -71.80 16.58 39.56
N ARG A 472 -72.64 15.56 39.81
CA ARG A 472 -72.23 14.16 39.76
C ARG A 472 -71.79 13.76 38.34
N HIS A 473 -72.55 14.14 37.33
CA HIS A 473 -72.22 13.85 35.94
C HIS A 473 -70.90 14.49 35.50
N PHE A 474 -70.64 15.74 35.91
CA PHE A 474 -69.35 16.39 35.67
C PHE A 474 -68.20 15.72 36.41
N ALA A 475 -68.41 15.28 37.66
CA ALA A 475 -67.38 14.56 38.41
C ALA A 475 -67.05 13.21 37.74
N GLU A 476 -68.07 12.44 37.35
CA GLU A 476 -67.93 11.17 36.64
C GLU A 476 -67.21 11.34 35.29
N THR A 477 -67.62 12.34 34.52
CA THR A 477 -67.00 12.68 33.22
C THR A 477 -65.54 13.12 33.42
N GLY A 478 -65.26 13.93 34.44
CA GLY A 478 -63.89 14.35 34.79
C GLY A 478 -62.98 13.18 35.16
N THR A 479 -63.48 12.23 35.96
CA THR A 479 -62.74 11.00 36.27
C THR A 479 -62.52 10.13 35.02
N ALA A 480 -63.53 9.97 34.16
CA ALA A 480 -63.42 9.18 32.94
C ALA A 480 -62.39 9.79 31.96
N ILE A 481 -62.38 11.11 31.82
CA ILE A 481 -61.37 11.83 31.02
C ILE A 481 -59.97 11.63 31.61
N ALA A 482 -59.82 11.76 32.92
CA ALA A 482 -58.53 11.55 33.58
C ALA A 482 -58.01 10.11 33.40
N GLU A 483 -58.89 9.12 33.50
CA GLU A 483 -58.56 7.71 33.24
C GLU A 483 -58.19 7.46 31.77
N ASP A 484 -58.92 8.03 30.80
CA ASP A 484 -58.61 7.89 29.37
C ASP A 484 -57.25 8.53 29.02
N ILE A 485 -56.98 9.73 29.56
CA ILE A 485 -55.68 10.39 29.40
C ILE A 485 -54.55 9.55 30.01
N ALA A 486 -54.75 8.99 31.21
CA ALA A 486 -53.76 8.13 31.85
C ALA A 486 -53.50 6.85 31.06
N ALA A 487 -54.56 6.22 30.53
CA ALA A 487 -54.46 5.03 29.70
C ALA A 487 -53.73 5.31 28.38
N ARG A 488 -54.09 6.39 27.67
CA ARG A 488 -53.39 6.83 26.45
C ARG A 488 -51.94 7.17 26.72
N GLY A 489 -51.64 7.84 27.83
CA GLY A 489 -50.27 8.15 28.24
C GLY A 489 -49.43 6.90 28.53
N ALA A 490 -50.02 5.87 29.12
CA ALA A 490 -49.35 4.58 29.33
C ALA A 490 -49.12 3.83 28.00
N SER A 491 -50.10 3.85 27.09
CA SER A 491 -49.96 3.25 25.75
C SER A 491 -48.88 3.94 24.94
N LEU A 492 -48.86 5.28 24.92
CA LEU A 492 -47.83 6.06 24.24
C LEU A 492 -46.43 5.78 24.79
N ARG A 493 -46.28 5.66 26.11
CA ARG A 493 -45.01 5.27 26.73
C ARG A 493 -44.54 3.90 26.24
N THR A 494 -45.45 2.94 26.18
CA THR A 494 -45.17 1.57 25.72
C THR A 494 -44.75 1.56 24.25
N GLU A 495 -45.42 2.33 23.39
CA GLU A 495 -45.03 2.49 21.98
C GLU A 495 -43.66 3.15 21.82
N ILE A 496 -43.37 4.19 22.60
CA ILE A 496 -42.06 4.86 22.60
C ILE A 496 -40.96 3.91 23.09
N GLU A 497 -41.20 3.14 24.15
CA GLU A 497 -40.24 2.14 24.64
C GLU A 497 -40.00 1.06 23.57
N ALA A 498 -41.05 0.55 22.93
CA ALA A 498 -40.94 -0.43 21.86
C ALA A 498 -40.17 0.12 20.64
N ALA A 499 -40.49 1.35 20.22
CA ALA A 499 -39.78 2.04 19.14
C ALA A 499 -38.30 2.27 19.52
N GLY A 500 -38.02 2.66 20.76
CA GLY A 500 -36.67 2.83 21.29
C GLY A 500 -35.88 1.53 21.26
N THR A 501 -36.47 0.41 21.70
CA THR A 501 -35.84 -0.91 21.60
C THR A 501 -35.60 -1.33 20.16
N GLY A 502 -36.56 -1.11 19.26
CA GLY A 502 -36.41 -1.44 17.83
C GLY A 502 -35.30 -0.64 17.15
N VAL A 503 -35.16 0.65 17.49
CA VAL A 503 -34.04 1.48 17.02
C VAL A 503 -32.70 0.95 17.55
N SER A 504 -32.61 0.60 18.84
CA SER A 504 -31.41 0.01 19.42
C SER A 504 -31.02 -1.30 18.75
N GLU A 505 -31.97 -2.20 18.53
CA GLU A 505 -31.74 -3.48 17.83
C GLU A 505 -31.30 -3.27 16.37
N LEU A 506 -31.90 -2.30 15.66
CA LEU A 506 -31.51 -1.95 14.30
C LEU A 506 -30.07 -1.41 14.23
N ILE A 507 -29.69 -0.55 15.18
CA ILE A 507 -28.33 -0.01 15.28
C ILE A 507 -27.34 -1.14 15.58
N GLU A 508 -27.65 -2.03 16.52
CA GLU A 508 -26.81 -3.20 16.80
C GLU A 508 -26.69 -4.14 15.59
N GLY A 509 -27.81 -4.37 14.89
CA GLY A 509 -27.84 -5.16 13.66
C GLY A 509 -26.94 -4.57 12.57
N ARG A 510 -27.12 -3.28 12.25
CA ARG A 510 -26.26 -2.59 11.28
C ARG A 510 -24.80 -2.51 11.71
N GLY A 511 -24.53 -2.39 13.01
CA GLY A 511 -23.18 -2.43 13.57
C GLY A 511 -22.51 -3.79 13.30
N ARG A 512 -23.23 -4.89 13.55
CA ARG A 512 -22.76 -6.25 13.23
C ARG A 512 -22.54 -6.46 11.74
N ASP A 513 -23.45 -6.00 10.89
CA ASP A 513 -23.33 -6.11 9.43
C ASP A 513 -22.14 -5.32 8.90
N ALA A 514 -21.94 -4.09 9.40
CA ALA A 514 -20.79 -3.27 9.05
C ALA A 514 -19.48 -3.94 9.48
N GLN A 515 -19.45 -4.53 10.69
CA GLN A 515 -18.28 -5.27 11.17
C GLN A 515 -17.99 -6.49 10.32
N ALA A 516 -19.02 -7.25 9.90
CA ALA A 516 -18.86 -8.39 9.00
C ALA A 516 -18.37 -7.97 7.62
N ALA A 517 -18.91 -6.88 7.05
CA ALA A 517 -18.48 -6.32 5.78
C ALA A 517 -17.01 -5.85 5.83
N LEU A 518 -16.62 -5.17 6.91
CA LEU A 518 -15.23 -4.75 7.14
C LEU A 518 -14.29 -5.95 7.29
N ALA A 519 -14.72 -7.00 8.00
CA ALA A 519 -13.93 -8.23 8.14
C ALA A 519 -13.74 -8.94 6.80
N LEU A 520 -14.79 -9.02 5.96
CA LEU A 520 -14.70 -9.57 4.61
C LEU A 520 -13.78 -8.74 3.71
N ALA A 521 -13.88 -7.40 3.78
CA ALA A 521 -13.01 -6.50 3.04
C ALA A 521 -11.54 -6.63 3.49
N ALA A 522 -11.28 -6.70 4.80
CA ALA A 522 -9.95 -6.93 5.34
C ALA A 522 -9.39 -8.30 4.91
N GLY A 523 -10.23 -9.33 4.90
CA GLY A 523 -9.90 -10.66 4.39
C GLY A 523 -9.51 -10.64 2.90
N SER A 524 -10.29 -9.96 2.04
CA SER A 524 -9.97 -9.88 0.61
C SER A 524 -8.70 -9.08 0.33
N VAL A 525 -8.45 -8.00 1.09
CA VAL A 525 -7.21 -7.23 0.99
C VAL A 525 -6.01 -8.08 1.40
N ALA A 526 -6.13 -8.85 2.48
CA ALA A 526 -5.07 -9.76 2.92
C ALA A 526 -4.78 -10.85 1.86
N ASP A 527 -5.83 -11.38 1.21
CA ASP A 527 -5.71 -12.41 0.18
C ASP A 527 -5.10 -11.87 -1.12
N ASP A 528 -5.50 -10.67 -1.58
CA ASP A 528 -4.85 -10.01 -2.74
C ASP A 528 -3.39 -9.67 -2.44
N PHE A 529 -3.10 -9.21 -1.21
CA PHE A 529 -1.73 -8.96 -0.78
C PHE A 529 -0.89 -10.24 -0.77
N SER A 530 -1.40 -11.34 -0.20
CA SER A 530 -0.72 -12.64 -0.21
C SER A 530 -0.46 -13.12 -1.64
N THR A 531 -1.48 -13.04 -2.50
CA THR A 531 -1.36 -13.46 -3.90
C THR A 531 -0.33 -12.59 -4.65
N ARG A 532 -0.28 -11.28 -4.40
CA ARG A 532 0.77 -10.40 -4.96
C ARG A 532 2.15 -10.76 -4.42
N MET A 533 2.29 -11.04 -3.12
CA MET A 533 3.56 -11.45 -2.52
C MET A 533 4.06 -12.78 -3.09
N ASP A 534 3.17 -13.75 -3.29
CA ASP A 534 3.51 -15.01 -3.94
C ASP A 534 3.97 -14.79 -5.39
N ARG A 535 3.27 -13.95 -6.18
CA ARG A 535 3.71 -13.59 -7.54
C ARG A 535 5.08 -12.90 -7.53
N VAL A 536 5.34 -12.01 -6.58
CA VAL A 536 6.64 -11.33 -6.43
C VAL A 536 7.73 -12.34 -6.07
N ARG A 537 7.47 -13.24 -5.12
CA ARG A 537 8.38 -14.32 -4.74
C ARG A 537 8.71 -15.21 -5.94
N ASP A 538 7.71 -15.63 -6.69
CA ASP A 538 7.88 -16.51 -7.85
C ASP A 538 8.64 -15.80 -8.98
N ALA A 539 8.35 -14.52 -9.23
CA ALA A 539 9.11 -13.71 -10.18
C ALA A 539 10.58 -13.55 -9.75
N PHE A 540 10.83 -13.39 -8.45
CA PHE A 540 12.18 -13.31 -7.89
C PHE A 540 12.93 -14.63 -8.02
N LEU A 541 12.30 -15.76 -7.66
CA LEU A 541 12.85 -17.10 -7.84
C LEU A 541 13.16 -17.37 -9.32
N ALA A 542 12.23 -17.04 -10.23
CA ALA A 542 12.48 -17.18 -11.67
C ALA A 542 13.63 -16.31 -12.16
N SER A 543 13.81 -15.10 -11.61
CA SER A 543 14.93 -14.23 -11.93
C SER A 543 16.25 -14.77 -11.36
N ALA A 544 16.23 -15.34 -10.15
CA ALA A 544 17.38 -15.98 -9.54
C ALA A 544 17.81 -17.23 -10.32
N THR A 545 16.86 -18.06 -10.75
CA THR A 545 17.13 -19.23 -11.61
C THR A 545 17.72 -18.79 -12.95
N ARG A 546 17.15 -17.79 -13.63
CA ARG A 546 17.72 -17.24 -14.88
C ARG A 546 19.12 -16.67 -14.68
N ALA A 547 19.39 -16.02 -13.54
CA ALA A 547 20.73 -15.52 -13.22
C ALA A 547 21.71 -16.67 -12.99
N ALA A 548 21.31 -17.72 -12.27
CA ALA A 548 22.10 -18.93 -12.07
C ALA A 548 22.39 -19.63 -13.41
N GLU A 549 21.40 -19.84 -14.27
CA GLU A 549 21.58 -20.41 -15.61
C GLU A 549 22.53 -19.55 -16.47
N THR A 550 22.44 -18.22 -16.39
CA THR A 550 23.35 -17.32 -17.10
C THR A 550 24.77 -17.41 -16.54
N MET A 551 24.92 -17.54 -15.22
CA MET A 551 26.22 -17.71 -14.57
C MET A 551 26.84 -19.06 -14.88
N ASP A 552 26.06 -20.14 -14.89
CA ASP A 552 26.49 -21.46 -15.32
C ASP A 552 26.88 -21.46 -16.79
N GLY A 553 26.10 -20.82 -17.66
CA GLY A 553 26.42 -20.66 -19.08
C GLY A 553 27.73 -19.88 -19.29
N ARG A 554 27.92 -18.75 -18.59
CA ARG A 554 29.18 -17.99 -18.61
C ARG A 554 30.33 -18.75 -17.95
N GLY A 555 30.06 -19.56 -16.94
CA GLY A 555 31.03 -20.41 -16.25
C GLY A 555 31.53 -21.52 -17.16
N LEU A 556 30.63 -22.17 -17.90
CA LEU A 556 30.95 -23.15 -18.94
C LEU A 556 31.68 -22.50 -20.12
N GLU A 557 31.27 -21.30 -20.55
CA GLU A 557 31.98 -20.57 -21.60
C GLU A 557 33.40 -20.19 -21.15
N LEU A 558 33.56 -19.72 -19.90
CA LEU A 558 34.86 -19.42 -19.31
C LEU A 558 35.71 -20.68 -19.16
N ALA A 559 35.12 -21.77 -18.68
CA ALA A 559 35.79 -23.08 -18.58
C ALA A 559 36.25 -23.55 -19.97
N GLY A 560 35.40 -23.45 -20.99
CA GLY A 560 35.77 -23.77 -22.37
C GLY A 560 36.84 -22.84 -22.94
N ARG A 561 36.81 -21.53 -22.61
CA ARG A 561 37.89 -20.59 -22.99
C ARG A 561 39.21 -20.92 -22.29
N ILE A 562 39.17 -21.32 -21.02
CA ILE A 562 40.34 -21.75 -20.25
C ILE A 562 40.86 -23.08 -20.80
N GLU A 563 40.01 -24.05 -21.09
CA GLU A 563 40.37 -25.33 -21.67
C GLU A 563 40.96 -25.15 -23.09
N ALA A 564 40.37 -24.29 -23.93
CA ALA A 564 40.94 -23.93 -25.21
C ALA A 564 42.26 -23.13 -25.10
N ALA A 565 42.44 -22.34 -24.03
CA ALA A 565 43.72 -21.70 -23.75
C ALA A 565 44.76 -22.72 -23.26
N ALA A 566 44.36 -23.67 -22.41
CA ALA A 566 45.19 -24.76 -21.93
C ALA A 566 45.61 -25.68 -23.08
N ALA A 567 44.68 -26.05 -23.96
CA ALA A 567 44.97 -26.82 -25.17
C ALA A 567 45.90 -26.06 -26.13
N ARG A 568 45.74 -24.74 -26.29
CA ARG A 568 46.68 -23.92 -27.07
C ARG A 568 48.07 -23.84 -26.43
N VAL A 569 48.13 -23.80 -25.10
CA VAL A 569 49.39 -23.85 -24.35
C VAL A 569 50.01 -25.24 -24.48
N ASP A 570 49.22 -26.31 -24.42
CA ASP A 570 49.66 -27.69 -24.60
C ASP A 570 50.16 -27.93 -26.02
N ASP A 571 49.43 -27.50 -27.06
CA ASP A 571 49.87 -27.50 -28.45
C ASP A 571 51.14 -26.67 -28.63
N ALA A 572 51.22 -25.46 -28.03
CA ALA A 572 52.43 -24.65 -28.10
C ALA A 572 53.62 -25.33 -27.41
N ILE A 573 53.41 -25.97 -26.26
CA ILE A 573 54.43 -26.74 -25.55
C ILE A 573 54.80 -28.01 -26.31
N SER A 574 53.85 -28.68 -26.97
CA SER A 574 54.08 -29.90 -27.75
C SER A 574 54.79 -29.57 -29.07
N VAL A 575 54.41 -28.50 -29.76
CA VAL A 575 55.07 -28.01 -30.98
C VAL A 575 56.44 -27.44 -30.66
N GLN A 576 56.58 -26.58 -29.64
CA GLN A 576 57.89 -26.05 -29.24
C GLN A 576 58.75 -27.11 -28.57
N GLY A 577 58.16 -28.03 -27.81
CA GLY A 577 58.83 -29.17 -27.20
C GLY A 577 59.28 -30.20 -28.24
N GLY A 578 58.47 -30.46 -29.25
CA GLY A 578 58.82 -31.28 -30.42
C GLY A 578 59.89 -30.62 -31.28
N ALA A 579 59.81 -29.30 -31.51
CA ALA A 579 60.84 -28.54 -32.20
C ALA A 579 62.16 -28.50 -31.40
N LEU A 580 62.08 -28.36 -30.07
CA LEU A 580 63.25 -28.41 -29.18
C LEU A 580 63.83 -29.82 -29.11
N ALA A 581 63.00 -30.87 -29.05
CA ALA A 581 63.42 -32.25 -29.09
C ALA A 581 64.10 -32.58 -30.42
N ALA A 582 63.52 -32.19 -31.55
CA ALA A 582 64.13 -32.33 -32.87
C ALA A 582 65.43 -31.52 -33.01
N GLN A 583 65.49 -30.33 -32.40
CA GLN A 583 66.72 -29.53 -32.37
C GLN A 583 67.78 -30.15 -31.46
N LEU A 584 67.40 -30.76 -30.34
CA LEU A 584 68.28 -31.50 -29.44
C LEU A 584 68.75 -32.81 -30.08
N ASP A 585 67.89 -33.53 -30.80
CA ASP A 585 68.24 -34.72 -31.58
C ASP A 585 69.19 -34.33 -32.72
N ALA A 586 68.89 -33.29 -33.49
CA ALA A 586 69.80 -32.79 -34.53
C ALA A 586 71.12 -32.25 -33.96
N THR A 587 71.13 -31.78 -32.72
CA THR A 587 72.36 -31.38 -32.02
C THR A 587 73.08 -32.62 -31.47
N GLY A 588 72.34 -33.62 -31.01
CA GLY A 588 72.83 -34.93 -30.57
C GLY A 588 73.48 -35.70 -31.72
N GLU A 589 72.82 -35.80 -32.88
CA GLU A 589 73.38 -36.33 -34.12
C GLU A 589 74.62 -35.54 -34.54
N ARG A 590 74.59 -34.20 -34.53
CA ARG A 590 75.80 -33.42 -34.84
C ARG A 590 76.94 -33.65 -33.85
N VAL A 591 76.66 -33.88 -32.57
CA VAL A 591 77.66 -34.22 -31.55
C VAL A 591 78.15 -35.65 -31.74
N VAL A 592 77.28 -36.61 -32.07
CA VAL A 592 77.62 -37.99 -32.39
C VAL A 592 78.45 -38.06 -33.66
N ASP A 593 78.07 -37.35 -34.72
CA ASP A 593 78.83 -37.22 -35.96
C ASP A 593 80.17 -36.56 -35.70
N LEU A 594 80.23 -35.46 -34.94
CA LEU A 594 81.50 -34.81 -34.59
C LEU A 594 82.38 -35.75 -33.74
N MET A 595 81.81 -36.52 -32.81
CA MET A 595 82.55 -37.51 -32.01
C MET A 595 82.97 -38.70 -32.86
N THR A 596 82.18 -39.11 -33.85
CA THR A 596 82.50 -40.18 -34.79
C THR A 596 83.60 -39.73 -35.75
N ASP A 597 83.55 -38.51 -36.26
CA ASP A 597 84.62 -37.88 -37.04
C ASP A 597 85.89 -37.72 -36.20
N ARG A 598 85.77 -37.32 -34.93
CA ARG A 598 86.91 -37.22 -34.02
C ARG A 598 87.52 -38.59 -33.71
N ALA A 599 86.69 -39.62 -33.53
CA ALA A 599 87.10 -40.99 -33.31
C ALA A 599 87.71 -41.60 -34.58
N ALA A 600 87.17 -41.29 -35.75
CA ALA A 600 87.74 -41.67 -37.05
C ALA A 600 89.08 -40.97 -37.27
N GLN A 601 89.18 -39.66 -37.03
CA GLN A 601 90.44 -38.92 -37.10
C GLN A 601 91.48 -39.43 -36.08
N ALA A 602 91.05 -39.82 -34.88
CA ALA A 602 91.92 -40.44 -33.89
C ALA A 602 92.38 -41.83 -34.34
N THR A 603 91.49 -42.63 -34.94
CA THR A 603 91.82 -43.95 -35.51
C THR A 603 92.79 -43.80 -36.67
N THR A 604 92.55 -42.88 -37.60
CA THR A 604 93.46 -42.59 -38.72
C THR A 604 94.82 -42.06 -38.23
N SER A 605 94.84 -41.21 -37.20
CA SER A 605 96.09 -40.73 -36.58
C SER A 605 96.87 -41.87 -35.90
N VAL A 606 96.17 -42.77 -35.20
CA VAL A 606 96.76 -43.96 -34.58
C VAL A 606 97.22 -44.97 -35.63
N GLU A 607 96.47 -45.16 -36.73
CA GLU A 607 96.87 -45.99 -37.87
C GLU A 607 98.08 -45.39 -38.61
N GLN A 608 98.14 -44.08 -38.80
CA GLN A 608 99.31 -43.40 -39.37
C GLN A 608 100.54 -43.49 -38.45
N ALA A 609 100.36 -43.39 -37.13
CA ALA A 609 101.44 -43.60 -36.16
C ALA A 609 101.92 -45.06 -36.13
N LEU A 610 101.00 -46.03 -36.20
CA LEU A 610 101.31 -47.47 -36.28
C LEU A 610 101.95 -47.84 -37.63
N ALA A 611 101.54 -47.23 -38.74
CA ALA A 611 102.18 -47.38 -40.05
C ALA A 611 103.56 -46.72 -40.10
N GLY A 612 103.75 -45.59 -39.40
CA GLY A 612 105.05 -44.95 -39.18
C GLY A 612 105.99 -45.82 -38.34
N LEU A 613 105.48 -46.46 -37.28
CA LEU A 613 106.21 -47.46 -36.50
C LEU A 613 106.52 -48.72 -37.33
N GLY A 614 105.58 -49.19 -38.14
CA GLY A 614 105.75 -50.37 -39.01
C GLY A 614 106.78 -50.15 -40.12
N SER A 615 106.78 -48.98 -40.76
CA SER A 615 107.81 -48.60 -41.74
C SER A 615 109.19 -48.39 -41.09
N GLY A 616 109.24 -47.82 -39.88
CA GLY A 616 110.47 -47.71 -39.10
C GLY A 616 111.05 -49.07 -38.69
N PHE A 617 110.22 -50.01 -38.24
CA PHE A 617 110.62 -51.38 -37.93
C PHE A 617 111.09 -52.15 -39.16
N ALA A 618 110.40 -51.99 -40.30
CA ALA A 618 110.81 -52.61 -41.57
C ALA A 618 112.16 -52.07 -42.08
N ALA A 619 112.41 -50.75 -41.97
CA ALA A 619 113.69 -50.14 -42.34
C ALA A 619 114.83 -50.58 -41.41
N HIS A 620 114.58 -50.69 -40.10
CA HIS A 620 115.57 -51.20 -39.14
C HIS A 620 115.84 -52.68 -39.33
N ALA A 621 114.80 -53.51 -39.54
CA ALA A 621 114.91 -54.94 -39.82
C ALA A 621 115.69 -55.21 -41.12
N ALA A 622 115.44 -54.43 -42.18
CA ALA A 622 116.19 -54.49 -43.44
C ALA A 622 117.67 -54.10 -43.23
N GLY A 623 117.96 -53.06 -42.46
CA GLY A 623 119.33 -52.66 -42.11
C GLY A 623 120.09 -53.72 -41.30
N THR A 624 119.45 -54.34 -40.31
CA THR A 624 120.04 -55.46 -39.57
C THR A 624 120.21 -56.72 -40.41
N ALA A 625 119.29 -57.01 -41.34
CA ALA A 625 119.41 -58.16 -42.25
C ALA A 625 120.55 -57.98 -43.26
N GLU A 626 120.79 -56.75 -43.71
CA GLU A 626 121.91 -56.44 -44.62
C GLU A 626 123.26 -56.48 -43.89
N SER A 627 123.34 -55.93 -42.67
CA SER A 627 124.54 -56.05 -41.82
C SER A 627 124.86 -57.50 -41.44
N LEU A 628 123.81 -58.32 -41.20
CA LEU A 628 123.97 -59.75 -40.94
C LEU A 628 124.41 -60.52 -42.21
N ARG A 629 123.90 -60.16 -43.40
CA ARG A 629 124.39 -60.71 -44.67
C ARG A 629 125.85 -60.36 -44.92
N GLU A 630 126.25 -59.11 -44.66
CA GLU A 630 127.62 -58.65 -44.89
C GLU A 630 128.61 -59.31 -43.93
N THR A 631 128.22 -59.50 -42.66
CA THR A 631 129.03 -60.24 -41.67
C THR A 631 129.11 -61.73 -41.98
N VAL A 632 128.03 -62.35 -42.44
CA VAL A 632 128.04 -63.75 -42.90
C VAL A 632 128.89 -63.92 -44.17
N ALA A 633 128.83 -62.98 -45.12
CA ALA A 633 129.68 -63.00 -46.32
C ALA A 633 131.16 -62.84 -45.98
N ARG A 634 131.51 -61.96 -45.03
CA ARG A 634 132.90 -61.86 -44.51
C ARG A 634 133.35 -63.13 -43.81
N LEU A 635 132.51 -63.74 -42.98
CA LEU A 635 132.84 -64.99 -42.31
C LEU A 635 133.01 -66.14 -43.30
N ALA A 636 132.18 -66.20 -44.35
CA ALA A 636 132.30 -67.20 -45.41
C ALA A 636 133.62 -67.08 -46.18
N ALA A 637 134.02 -65.85 -46.55
CA ALA A 637 135.28 -65.61 -47.25
C ALA A 637 136.52 -65.93 -46.37
N GLU A 638 136.48 -65.63 -45.07
CA GLU A 638 137.55 -65.95 -44.11
C GLU A 638 137.66 -67.47 -43.88
N LEU A 639 136.52 -68.17 -43.83
CA LEU A 639 136.47 -69.63 -43.68
C LEU A 639 136.99 -70.33 -44.94
N GLU A 640 136.63 -69.83 -46.12
CA GLU A 640 137.06 -70.37 -47.42
C GLU A 640 138.59 -70.22 -47.62
N ALA A 641 139.16 -69.09 -47.22
CA ALA A 641 140.60 -68.86 -47.20
C ALA A 641 141.36 -69.77 -46.21
N ARG A 642 140.77 -70.07 -45.04
CA ARG A 642 141.35 -71.00 -44.04
C ARG A 642 141.20 -72.48 -44.44
N THR A 643 140.14 -72.85 -45.16
CA THR A 643 139.99 -74.21 -45.70
C THR A 643 140.93 -74.49 -46.87
N GLY A 644 141.17 -73.50 -47.76
CA GLY A 644 142.13 -73.66 -48.86
C GLY A 644 143.57 -73.88 -48.37
N THR A 645 144.01 -73.12 -47.37
CA THR A 645 145.37 -73.24 -46.79
C THR A 645 145.59 -74.52 -45.98
N THR A 646 144.51 -75.12 -45.46
CA THR A 646 144.55 -76.40 -44.74
C THR A 646 144.54 -77.59 -45.71
N HIS A 647 143.81 -77.48 -46.83
CA HIS A 647 143.75 -78.52 -47.86
C HIS A 647 145.11 -78.73 -48.56
N ASP A 648 145.83 -77.66 -48.91
CA ASP A 648 147.15 -77.78 -49.54
C ASP A 648 148.23 -78.33 -48.59
N ARG A 649 148.14 -78.06 -47.28
CA ARG A 649 149.05 -78.65 -46.28
C ARG A 649 148.84 -80.14 -46.07
N ILE A 650 147.59 -80.62 -46.15
CA ILE A 650 147.27 -82.05 -46.03
C ILE A 650 147.74 -82.82 -47.27
N ARG A 651 147.56 -82.25 -48.48
CA ARG A 651 148.00 -82.88 -49.73
C ARG A 651 149.52 -83.05 -49.82
N HIS A 652 150.30 -82.03 -49.44
CA HIS A 652 151.77 -82.14 -49.39
C HIS A 652 152.27 -83.09 -48.28
N GLY A 653 151.57 -83.21 -47.16
CA GLY A 653 151.90 -84.18 -46.11
C GLY A 653 151.66 -85.63 -46.54
N THR A 654 150.64 -85.89 -47.36
CA THR A 654 150.32 -87.24 -47.83
C THR A 654 151.25 -87.76 -48.93
N GLU A 655 151.82 -86.87 -49.77
CA GLU A 655 152.78 -87.25 -50.81
C GLU A 655 154.19 -87.55 -50.25
N ALA A 656 154.59 -86.91 -49.15
CA ALA A 656 155.85 -87.19 -48.46
C ALA A 656 155.84 -88.48 -47.63
N ALA A 657 154.68 -88.85 -47.06
CA ALA A 657 154.52 -90.05 -46.25
C ALA A 657 154.52 -91.36 -47.07
N THR A 658 153.98 -91.35 -48.29
CA THR A 658 154.00 -92.52 -49.18
C THR A 658 155.38 -92.81 -49.74
N ALA A 659 156.19 -91.79 -50.03
CA ALA A 659 157.56 -91.97 -50.52
C ALA A 659 158.51 -92.55 -49.44
N ALA A 660 158.34 -92.16 -48.17
CA ALA A 660 159.19 -92.65 -47.07
C ALA A 660 158.89 -94.12 -46.69
N VAL A 661 157.63 -94.57 -46.83
CA VAL A 661 157.23 -95.95 -46.51
C VAL A 661 157.77 -96.94 -47.56
N VAL A 662 157.78 -96.58 -48.84
CA VAL A 662 158.32 -97.44 -49.91
C VAL A 662 159.83 -97.67 -49.74
N ALA A 663 160.59 -96.63 -49.40
CA ALA A 663 162.04 -96.74 -49.16
C ALA A 663 162.39 -97.62 -47.94
N SER A 664 161.55 -97.60 -46.89
CA SER A 664 161.79 -98.39 -45.66
C SER A 664 161.54 -99.89 -45.83
N VAL A 665 160.71 -100.28 -46.80
CA VAL A 665 160.39 -101.69 -47.10
C VAL A 665 161.51 -102.35 -47.91
N GLU A 666 162.12 -101.62 -48.86
CA GLU A 666 163.24 -102.15 -49.65
C GLU A 666 164.52 -102.36 -48.82
N GLU A 667 164.79 -101.50 -47.82
CA GLU A 667 165.98 -101.62 -46.96
C GLU A 667 165.87 -102.80 -45.96
N ALA A 668 164.65 -103.15 -45.54
CA ALA A 668 164.39 -104.28 -44.67
C ALA A 668 164.53 -105.64 -45.39
N GLU A 669 164.15 -105.70 -46.67
CA GLU A 669 164.24 -106.94 -47.47
C GLU A 669 165.70 -107.31 -47.83
N GLY A 670 166.57 -106.30 -48.02
CA GLY A 670 167.98 -106.51 -48.31
C GLY A 670 168.78 -107.06 -47.12
N ARG A 671 168.52 -106.55 -45.91
CA ARG A 671 169.22 -107.01 -44.68
C ARG A 671 168.86 -108.45 -44.29
N LEU A 672 167.63 -108.89 -44.59
CA LEU A 672 167.19 -110.27 -44.35
C LEU A 672 167.83 -111.29 -45.30
N ARG A 673 168.11 -110.93 -46.56
CA ARG A 673 168.83 -111.82 -47.49
C ARG A 673 170.30 -112.01 -47.10
N ALA A 674 170.99 -110.95 -46.67
CA ALA A 674 172.38 -111.04 -46.23
C ALA A 674 172.56 -111.88 -44.95
N ALA A 675 171.58 -111.85 -44.04
CA ALA A 675 171.60 -112.65 -42.81
C ALA A 675 171.35 -114.14 -43.05
N ALA A 676 170.58 -114.49 -44.09
CA ALA A 676 170.25 -115.89 -44.41
C ALA A 676 171.43 -116.68 -44.99
N ASP A 677 172.30 -116.03 -45.79
CA ASP A 677 173.45 -116.72 -46.40
C ASP A 677 174.63 -116.85 -45.42
N ALA A 678 174.82 -115.88 -44.51
CA ALA A 678 175.82 -115.96 -43.44
C ALA A 678 175.53 -117.12 -42.47
N MET A 679 174.26 -117.48 -42.25
CA MET A 679 173.87 -118.57 -41.35
C MET A 679 174.10 -119.96 -41.97
N ARG A 680 174.11 -120.07 -43.31
CA ARG A 680 174.37 -121.35 -43.98
C ARG A 680 175.86 -121.68 -44.01
N GLY A 681 176.74 -120.68 -43.97
CA GLY A 681 178.19 -120.87 -43.81
C GLY A 681 178.58 -121.40 -42.43
N VAL A 682 177.88 -121.01 -41.37
CA VAL A 682 178.26 -121.34 -39.98
C VAL A 682 177.79 -122.74 -39.54
N LEU A 683 176.79 -123.33 -40.22
CA LEU A 683 176.31 -124.68 -39.91
C LEU A 683 177.11 -125.80 -40.59
N SER A 684 177.89 -125.50 -41.64
CA SER A 684 178.78 -126.49 -42.27
C SER A 684 180.08 -126.73 -41.48
N ASP A 685 180.54 -125.74 -40.70
CA ASP A 685 181.84 -125.81 -40.02
C ASP A 685 181.79 -126.39 -38.61
N ARG A 686 180.61 -126.79 -38.12
CA ARG A 686 180.45 -127.20 -36.71
C ARG A 686 179.82 -128.56 -36.45
N THR A 687 179.91 -129.46 -37.42
CA THR A 687 179.73 -130.92 -37.21
C THR A 687 180.93 -131.72 -37.73
N ALA A 688 182.14 -131.30 -37.35
CA ALA A 688 183.35 -132.12 -37.48
C ALA A 688 183.89 -132.67 -36.14
N GLU A 689 183.41 -132.27 -34.95
CA GLU A 689 184.01 -132.76 -33.70
C GLU A 689 182.97 -133.07 -32.61
N SER A 690 183.07 -134.29 -32.08
CA SER A 690 182.31 -134.92 -30.98
C SER A 690 180.93 -135.48 -31.37
N ALA A 691 180.78 -136.76 -31.70
CA ALA A 691 181.61 -137.91 -31.33
C ALA A 691 181.72 -138.96 -32.46
N ALA A 692 182.94 -139.48 -32.56
CA ALA A 692 183.31 -140.87 -32.86
C ALA A 692 182.65 -141.59 -34.05
#